data_AF-A0A7S3PD25-F1
#
_entry.id   AF-A0A7S3PD25-F1
#
_cell.length_a   1.000
_cell.length_b   1.000
_cell.length_c   1.000
_cell.angle_alpha   90.00
_cell.angle_beta   90.00
_cell.angle_gamma   90.00
#
_symmetry.space_group_name_H-M   'P 1'
#
loop_
_entity.id
_entity.type
_entity.pdbx_description
1 polymer ?
#
loop_
_entity_poly.entity_id
_entity_poly.type
_entity_poly.pdbx_seq_one_letter_code
_entity_poly.pdbx_strand_id
1 'polypeptide(L)'
;MVSSIVIWLFENLSLFRLQLKLCVSLSLLLPLTMCGLTGGTESRNMNGEYVISNGDAFVTDFASKGYEYFDVYTPEIASTYGQVFWTNLGDYMLPDEIRTRFRNKAIAIVGYEHDQVHVTPRGKPGVNPENDVSIPFNWVYNHHYMLWMTGSNAEMQHVHVPKSDLLKDNNKYGYGYGHIFAFSHHNSREVNSTHVELWVPVEKGSKYSYANLPNSQFFSEANGGESRKSFHGYGNKQAQILWNPSKWHVIPMQIDTRNRKCGIKLPQDILNSKECPYPKTNDGAKTDLKWYYPGPEPKQARYGLANPEYGFDLASISNYSGLLECPCTDRFGGDPVIYGKETLTKTLADSYTVVSSSKCTDGKANNALIETPYTCFRSAADMVSRMDYKFKVEKNLTISAADGTIGNQFPPGCSLDVKPNNGIQVTYNKFSKSKVKCANSDSASWEFYGQVDFPVTGVKAFLTIAKSSGLVKIRLSGPKDVWFGLAFNAHYMNDKPYSILVLPDQDTSTATVVEQKLGTCGDEASHCGGDRLQASVKVIQDKIETDPVTGKQIRTLQLERNLIGISKDHFSFITQDSQAVVNIPMMSAIGKSREFAHHSRHNKGILSLVSISDSTCLCIDGTSSNGGICDSKGQGCERFIQQCAKPCMGNFGQRCGSLVEQSNPVCVARSYSGGQKCCRGNGTILLDWHQDSPAQKELLRYHMKFRFYFQEYNDGSIPSSLQTTTLEAADKIRQRRTDIATTEISQLLRYNSDNGPSHYNLNRYYYQTEADASEYDVPPAFARRAKSKLGKEIVLPIPGYPGWPENKPTPGTSCTGRCPDGPDCECVHEIRARFHLPAKRNDGDSKGIRLLWANGHCHAPTCLDLELYRMDPGHEMELLCRQVAVYGQGNLTHDRFDDAGYIYIPPCLWSLPGEEKEGLQVGILLPAGAELLSVKRNRNTYFGHYGEMASWQMRGVEF
;
A
#
# COMPACT_ATOMS: atom_id res chain seq x y z
N MET A 1 60.59 67.48 0.96
CA MET A 1 60.80 68.28 2.18
C MET A 1 59.96 69.53 2.05
N VAL A 2 59.09 69.79 3.04
CA VAL A 2 58.35 71.04 3.27
C VAL A 2 57.65 71.63 2.04
N SER A 3 56.32 71.44 1.99
CA SER A 3 55.29 72.34 1.42
C SER A 3 54.29 71.57 0.55
N SER A 4 53.33 70.89 1.18
CA SER A 4 52.00 70.54 0.60
C SER A 4 50.98 70.00 1.64
N ILE A 5 51.29 69.98 2.94
CA ILE A 5 50.43 69.41 4.01
C ILE A 5 49.39 70.41 4.59
N VAL A 6 49.24 71.61 4.03
CA VAL A 6 48.38 72.66 4.65
C VAL A 6 47.11 73.00 3.83
N ILE A 7 46.85 72.36 2.69
CA ILE A 7 45.65 72.68 1.87
C ILE A 7 44.58 71.55 1.84
N TRP A 8 44.85 70.37 2.41
CA TRP A 8 43.85 69.27 2.41
C TRP A 8 42.97 69.18 3.68
N LEU A 9 43.20 70.03 4.69
CA LEU A 9 42.52 69.97 5.99
C LEU A 9 41.32 70.92 6.16
N PHE A 10 40.93 71.69 5.13
CA PHE A 10 39.85 72.69 5.23
C PHE A 10 38.55 72.38 4.47
N GLU A 11 38.44 71.26 3.73
CA GLU A 11 37.20 70.91 3.01
C GLU A 11 36.35 69.79 3.63
N ASN A 12 36.75 69.21 4.77
CA ASN A 12 35.99 68.13 5.44
C ASN A 12 35.35 68.52 6.80
N LEU A 13 35.02 69.81 7.00
CA LEU A 13 34.38 70.29 8.24
C LEU A 13 32.95 70.85 8.05
N SER A 14 32.35 70.72 6.86
CA SER A 14 30.99 71.19 6.57
C SER A 14 29.92 70.08 6.45
N LEU A 15 30.30 68.79 6.47
CA LEU A 15 29.34 67.67 6.44
C LEU A 15 29.08 67.01 7.81
N PHE A 16 29.80 67.41 8.86
CA PHE A 16 29.66 66.85 10.21
C PHE A 16 28.68 67.62 11.13
N ARG A 17 27.99 68.66 10.63
CA ARG A 17 27.07 69.50 11.43
C ARG A 17 25.57 69.35 11.12
N LEU A 18 25.16 68.37 10.30
CA LEU A 18 23.73 68.12 10.02
C LEU A 18 23.17 66.77 10.52
N GLN A 19 23.96 65.96 11.24
CA GLN A 19 23.46 64.68 11.78
C GLN A 19 23.53 64.51 13.32
N LEU A 20 23.88 65.57 14.07
CA LEU A 20 23.96 65.49 15.55
C LEU A 20 22.91 66.30 16.32
N LYS A 21 21.75 66.61 15.71
CA LYS A 21 20.67 67.39 16.36
C LYS A 21 19.27 66.76 16.31
N LEU A 22 19.13 65.47 15.98
CA LEU A 22 17.83 64.78 16.02
C LEU A 22 17.79 63.54 16.93
N CYS A 23 18.73 63.38 17.87
CA CYS A 23 18.80 62.21 18.76
C CYS A 23 18.89 62.53 20.26
N VAL A 24 18.55 63.75 20.72
CA VAL A 24 18.53 64.06 22.16
C VAL A 24 17.23 64.78 22.53
N SER A 25 16.12 64.04 22.54
CA SER A 25 14.92 64.35 23.33
C SER A 25 13.82 63.31 23.10
N LEU A 26 13.96 62.12 23.68
CA LEU A 26 12.85 61.37 24.32
C LEU A 26 13.43 60.09 24.95
N SER A 27 13.84 60.19 26.20
CA SER A 27 14.21 59.03 27.02
C SER A 27 13.57 59.22 28.38
N LEU A 28 12.35 58.71 28.54
CA LEU A 28 11.78 58.36 29.85
C LEU A 28 10.62 57.37 29.63
N LEU A 29 10.79 56.19 30.25
CA LEU A 29 9.82 55.12 30.55
C LEU A 29 9.50 54.07 29.47
N LEU A 30 10.26 52.96 29.46
CA LEU A 30 9.76 51.57 29.27
C LEU A 30 10.89 50.57 29.64
N PRO A 31 10.59 49.42 30.29
CA PRO A 31 11.60 48.50 30.80
C PRO A 31 12.19 47.61 29.68
N LEU A 32 13.45 47.20 29.87
CA LEU A 32 14.21 46.34 28.98
C LEU A 32 13.49 45.00 28.70
N THR A 33 13.17 44.76 27.43
CA THR A 33 13.07 43.42 26.85
C THR A 33 14.08 43.35 25.70
N MET A 34 15.24 42.72 25.96
CA MET A 34 16.15 42.33 24.89
C MET A 34 15.53 41.15 24.15
N CYS A 35 14.85 41.44 23.03
CA CYS A 35 14.51 40.44 22.02
C CYS A 35 15.51 40.63 20.87
N GLY A 36 16.39 39.65 20.67
CA GLY A 36 17.19 39.54 19.46
C GLY A 36 16.29 39.14 18.30
N LEU A 37 15.69 40.13 17.64
CA LEU A 37 15.07 39.95 16.33
C LEU A 37 16.13 40.24 15.28
N THR A 38 16.61 39.18 14.63
CA THR A 38 17.38 39.27 13.39
C THR A 38 16.55 40.02 12.35
N GLY A 39 17.23 40.92 11.61
CA GLY A 39 16.61 41.82 10.65
C GLY A 39 15.80 41.11 9.57
N GLY A 40 14.68 41.73 9.20
CA GLY A 40 13.80 41.30 8.13
C GLY A 40 14.47 41.43 6.76
N THR A 41 14.87 40.29 6.19
CA THR A 41 14.61 40.01 4.77
C THR A 41 13.22 39.40 4.69
N GLU A 42 12.33 39.90 3.84
CA GLU A 42 11.02 39.29 3.55
C GLU A 42 11.21 37.77 3.38
N SER A 43 10.75 37.00 4.36
CA SER A 43 10.96 35.55 4.39
C SER A 43 10.06 34.88 3.36
N ARG A 44 10.45 34.84 2.09
CA ARG A 44 9.71 34.07 1.08
C ARG A 44 9.58 32.59 1.50
N ASN A 45 8.55 31.91 1.00
CA ASN A 45 8.41 30.46 1.05
C ASN A 45 9.74 29.74 0.72
N MET A 46 10.07 28.68 1.47
CA MET A 46 11.29 27.89 1.30
C MET A 46 11.42 27.30 -0.12
N ASN A 47 10.29 26.85 -0.69
CA ASN A 47 10.23 26.22 -2.01
C ASN A 47 9.71 27.17 -3.12
N GLY A 48 9.63 28.47 -2.84
CA GLY A 48 9.19 29.49 -3.80
C GLY A 48 7.67 29.55 -3.98
N GLU A 49 7.24 29.95 -5.18
CA GLU A 49 5.82 30.16 -5.47
C GLU A 49 5.05 28.86 -5.64
N TYR A 50 3.80 28.87 -5.18
CA TYR A 50 2.88 27.74 -5.22
C TYR A 50 1.59 28.10 -5.91
N VAL A 51 0.98 27.08 -6.51
CA VAL A 51 -0.37 27.14 -7.09
C VAL A 51 -1.29 26.15 -6.39
N ILE A 52 -2.60 26.40 -6.46
CA ILE A 52 -3.65 25.50 -5.98
C ILE A 52 -4.68 25.29 -7.09
N SER A 53 -5.41 24.18 -7.06
CA SER A 53 -6.27 23.77 -8.17
C SER A 53 -7.59 24.53 -8.30
N ASN A 54 -8.09 25.13 -7.22
CA ASN A 54 -9.46 25.68 -7.14
C ASN A 54 -9.53 27.06 -6.45
N GLY A 55 -8.49 27.89 -6.57
CA GLY A 55 -8.49 29.23 -5.98
C GLY A 55 -7.37 30.13 -6.48
N ASP A 56 -7.53 30.69 -7.68
CA ASP A 56 -6.52 31.52 -8.36
C ASP A 56 -6.14 32.80 -7.58
N ALA A 57 -7.02 33.29 -6.70
CA ALA A 57 -6.79 34.46 -5.86
C ALA A 57 -6.23 34.14 -4.46
N PHE A 58 -6.00 32.86 -4.17
CA PHE A 58 -5.53 32.44 -2.85
C PHE A 58 -4.04 32.78 -2.67
N VAL A 59 -3.71 33.40 -1.56
CA VAL A 59 -2.32 33.79 -1.26
C VAL A 59 -1.58 32.59 -0.69
N THR A 60 -0.63 32.06 -1.45
CA THR A 60 0.19 30.90 -1.05
C THR A 60 1.51 31.29 -0.38
N ASP A 61 1.82 32.58 -0.25
CA ASP A 61 2.99 33.06 0.48
C ASP A 61 2.71 33.11 1.98
N PHE A 62 3.32 32.20 2.74
CA PHE A 62 3.10 32.10 4.18
C PHE A 62 3.56 33.36 4.94
N ALA A 63 4.61 34.04 4.48
CA ALA A 63 5.13 35.22 5.16
C ALA A 63 4.26 36.46 4.99
N SER A 64 3.65 36.66 3.81
CA SER A 64 2.67 37.72 3.61
C SER A 64 1.46 37.62 4.56
N LYS A 65 1.17 36.41 5.06
CA LYS A 65 0.15 36.14 6.07
C LYS A 65 0.61 36.41 7.51
N GLY A 66 1.86 36.83 7.69
CA GLY A 66 2.44 37.12 9.00
C GLY A 66 2.70 35.88 9.85
N TYR A 67 2.80 34.70 9.24
CA TYR A 67 3.05 33.46 9.97
C TYR A 67 4.51 33.34 10.39
N GLU A 68 4.73 32.91 11.62
CA GLU A 68 6.04 32.53 12.13
C GLU A 68 6.38 31.12 11.65
N TYR A 69 7.68 30.78 11.60
CA TYR A 69 8.12 29.43 11.23
C TYR A 69 9.27 28.94 12.09
N PHE A 70 9.47 27.63 12.10
CA PHE A 70 10.68 26.99 12.60
C PHE A 70 11.10 25.84 11.68
N ASP A 71 12.40 25.59 11.61
CA ASP A 71 12.99 24.53 10.80
C ASP A 71 13.40 23.34 11.66
N VAL A 72 13.22 22.12 11.15
CA VAL A 72 13.79 20.89 11.70
C VAL A 72 14.50 20.09 10.62
N TYR A 73 15.53 19.35 11.04
CA TYR A 73 16.41 18.60 10.14
C TYR A 73 16.58 17.18 10.61
N THR A 74 16.51 16.23 9.68
CA THR A 74 16.86 14.84 9.99
C THR A 74 18.33 14.70 10.34
N PRO A 75 18.74 13.60 10.99
CA PRO A 75 20.11 13.09 10.89
C PRO A 75 20.58 12.96 9.44
N GLU A 76 21.89 12.81 9.26
CA GLU A 76 22.48 12.55 7.95
C GLU A 76 21.95 11.21 7.40
N ILE A 77 21.34 11.28 6.22
CA ILE A 77 20.98 10.15 5.39
C ILE A 77 22.13 9.89 4.42
N ALA A 78 22.53 8.63 4.27
CA ALA A 78 23.60 8.23 3.35
C ALA A 78 23.20 6.97 2.57
N SER A 79 23.28 7.05 1.24
CA SER A 79 22.89 5.96 0.34
C SER A 79 23.77 5.86 -0.92
N THR A 80 23.75 4.70 -1.56
CA THR A 80 24.40 4.42 -2.85
C THR A 80 23.36 4.34 -3.97
N TYR A 81 23.80 4.42 -5.24
CA TYR A 81 22.88 4.40 -6.39
C TYR A 81 21.99 3.16 -6.39
N GLY A 82 20.69 3.34 -6.60
CA GLY A 82 19.67 2.29 -6.58
C GLY A 82 19.35 1.73 -5.19
N GLN A 83 19.92 2.29 -4.12
CA GLN A 83 19.59 1.88 -2.75
C GLN A 83 18.33 2.59 -2.25
N VAL A 84 17.44 1.80 -1.65
CA VAL A 84 16.30 2.28 -0.88
C VAL A 84 16.75 2.56 0.55
N PHE A 85 16.67 3.82 0.97
CA PHE A 85 16.82 4.20 2.38
C PHE A 85 15.43 4.26 3.01
N TRP A 86 15.08 3.29 3.85
CA TRP A 86 13.78 3.24 4.50
C TRP A 86 13.93 2.93 5.99
N THR A 87 14.22 3.97 6.77
CA THR A 87 14.72 3.82 8.14
C THR A 87 13.92 4.68 9.10
N ASN A 88 13.58 4.14 10.27
CA ASN A 88 13.11 4.97 11.38
C ASN A 88 14.30 5.75 11.96
N LEU A 89 14.26 7.08 11.87
CA LEU A 89 15.35 7.93 12.34
C LEU A 89 15.29 8.22 13.84
N GLY A 90 14.22 7.85 14.55
CA GLY A 90 14.06 8.06 15.99
C GLY A 90 13.42 9.41 16.35
N ASP A 91 13.39 9.70 17.65
CA ASP A 91 12.78 10.90 18.22
C ASP A 91 13.79 12.05 18.38
N TYR A 92 13.41 13.22 17.90
CA TYR A 92 14.21 14.45 18.00
C TYR A 92 13.45 15.53 18.74
N MET A 93 14.17 16.34 19.52
CA MET A 93 13.57 17.49 20.19
C MET A 93 13.21 18.56 19.17
N LEU A 94 12.05 19.19 19.35
CA LEU A 94 11.75 20.45 18.67
C LEU A 94 12.69 21.56 19.17
N PRO A 95 12.87 22.65 18.39
CA PRO A 95 13.69 23.79 18.82
C PRO A 95 13.33 24.30 20.22
N ASP A 96 14.34 24.63 21.03
CA ASP A 96 14.19 25.01 22.44
C ASP A 96 13.23 26.18 22.63
N GLU A 97 13.24 27.13 21.69
CA GLU A 97 12.34 28.27 21.66
C GLU A 97 10.87 27.86 21.49
N ILE A 98 10.57 26.89 20.63
CA ILE A 98 9.22 26.36 20.42
C ILE A 98 8.76 25.60 21.67
N ARG A 99 9.60 24.71 22.20
CA ARG A 99 9.29 23.94 23.42
C ARG A 99 9.09 24.84 24.64
N THR A 100 9.81 25.94 24.72
CA THR A 100 9.69 26.90 25.83
C THR A 100 8.46 27.79 25.68
N ARG A 101 8.22 28.34 24.48
CA ARG A 101 7.07 29.20 24.19
C ARG A 101 5.74 28.48 24.36
N PHE A 102 5.67 27.22 23.90
CA PHE A 102 4.43 26.43 23.92
C PHE A 102 4.34 25.43 25.06
N ARG A 103 5.16 25.60 26.11
CA ARG A 103 5.04 24.79 27.32
C ARG A 103 3.65 24.99 27.93
N ASN A 104 2.89 23.90 28.06
CA ASN A 104 1.49 23.91 28.51
C ASN A 104 0.57 24.83 27.68
N LYS A 105 0.88 25.00 26.39
CA LYS A 105 0.03 25.71 25.42
C LYS A 105 -0.08 24.86 24.15
N ALA A 106 -1.08 25.18 23.32
CA ALA A 106 -1.19 24.57 22.00
C ALA A 106 -0.55 25.46 20.91
N ILE A 107 0.00 24.79 19.91
CA ILE A 107 0.48 25.39 18.66
C ILE A 107 -0.49 25.03 17.53
N ALA A 108 -0.80 26.00 16.67
CA ALA A 108 -1.58 25.77 15.45
C ALA A 108 -0.63 25.75 14.25
N ILE A 109 -0.37 24.58 13.68
CA ILE A 109 0.43 24.44 12.46
C ILE A 109 -0.47 24.72 11.25
N VAL A 110 -0.26 25.86 10.60
CA VAL A 110 -1.08 26.35 9.48
C VAL A 110 -0.56 25.88 8.11
N GLY A 111 0.62 25.29 8.10
CA GLY A 111 1.19 24.61 6.93
C GLY A 111 2.64 24.23 7.13
N TYR A 112 3.23 23.54 6.15
CA TYR A 112 4.65 23.23 6.16
C TYR A 112 5.23 23.09 4.75
N GLU A 113 6.55 23.14 4.68
CA GLU A 113 7.32 22.89 3.47
C GLU A 113 8.38 21.81 3.74
N HIS A 114 8.75 21.05 2.72
CA HIS A 114 9.72 19.97 2.78
C HIS A 114 10.76 20.10 1.67
N ASP A 115 12.04 19.87 2.00
CA ASP A 115 13.15 19.78 1.05
C ASP A 115 14.20 18.74 1.47
N GLN A 116 15.06 18.32 0.55
CA GLN A 116 16.26 17.53 0.83
C GLN A 116 17.47 18.41 0.55
N VAL A 117 18.39 18.54 1.51
CA VAL A 117 19.47 19.54 1.44
C VAL A 117 20.85 18.97 1.78
N HIS A 118 21.87 19.53 1.12
CA HIS A 118 23.22 19.55 1.67
C HIS A 118 23.36 20.75 2.61
N VAL A 119 24.00 20.54 3.75
CA VAL A 119 24.19 21.56 4.80
C VAL A 119 25.65 21.98 4.92
N THR A 120 25.89 23.24 5.29
CA THR A 120 27.23 23.83 5.43
C THR A 120 27.41 24.43 6.83
N PRO A 121 28.36 23.99 7.68
CA PRO A 121 29.32 22.91 7.44
C PRO A 121 28.66 21.53 7.38
N ARG A 122 29.28 20.61 6.63
CA ARG A 122 28.78 19.24 6.45
C ARG A 122 28.50 18.56 7.80
N GLY A 123 27.34 17.91 7.90
CA GLY A 123 26.90 17.17 9.09
C GLY A 123 26.48 18.07 10.27
N LYS A 124 26.38 19.39 10.08
CA LYS A 124 25.91 20.35 11.08
C LYS A 124 24.68 21.10 10.59
N PRO A 125 23.52 20.42 10.44
CA PRO A 125 22.29 21.06 9.99
C PRO A 125 21.86 22.19 10.93
N GLY A 126 21.24 23.24 10.38
CA GLY A 126 20.72 24.38 11.14
C GLY A 126 21.77 25.41 11.60
N VAL A 127 23.06 25.19 11.37
CA VAL A 127 24.12 26.18 11.72
C VAL A 127 24.11 27.39 10.77
N ASN A 128 23.98 27.14 9.46
CA ASN A 128 23.89 28.18 8.43
C ASN A 128 22.76 27.82 7.44
N PRO A 129 21.48 27.85 7.86
CA PRO A 129 20.35 27.37 7.06
C PRO A 129 20.16 28.13 5.74
N GLU A 130 20.65 29.37 5.64
CA GLU A 130 20.69 30.20 4.43
C GLU A 130 21.69 29.69 3.37
N ASN A 131 22.66 28.89 3.79
CA ASN A 131 23.65 28.23 2.94
C ASN A 131 23.28 26.79 2.59
N ASP A 132 22.09 26.33 3.00
CA ASP A 132 21.56 25.02 2.61
C ASP A 132 21.34 24.96 1.09
N VAL A 133 21.66 23.80 0.51
CA VAL A 133 21.60 23.58 -0.94
C VAL A 133 20.62 22.45 -1.24
N SER A 134 19.52 22.77 -1.91
CA SER A 134 18.52 21.79 -2.34
C SER A 134 19.12 20.72 -3.24
N ILE A 135 18.77 19.46 -3.00
CA ILE A 135 19.19 18.32 -3.79
C ILE A 135 18.18 18.12 -4.91
N PRO A 136 18.62 18.02 -6.18
CA PRO A 136 17.73 17.75 -7.31
C PRO A 136 16.88 16.51 -7.07
N PHE A 137 15.62 16.58 -7.46
CA PHE A 137 14.70 15.46 -7.24
C PHE A 137 15.09 14.20 -8.03
N ASN A 138 15.79 14.39 -9.15
CA ASN A 138 16.34 13.32 -9.95
C ASN A 138 17.60 12.65 -9.35
N TRP A 139 18.14 13.18 -8.23
CA TRP A 139 19.23 12.55 -7.46
C TRP A 139 18.72 11.72 -6.29
N VAL A 140 17.71 12.21 -5.59
CA VAL A 140 17.06 11.52 -4.49
C VAL A 140 15.56 11.64 -4.68
N TYR A 141 14.95 10.56 -5.14
CA TYR A 141 13.51 10.50 -5.17
C TYR A 141 12.96 10.30 -3.77
N ASN A 142 12.14 11.25 -3.33
CA ASN A 142 11.30 11.03 -2.17
C ASN A 142 10.17 10.07 -2.57
N HIS A 143 10.28 8.80 -2.19
CA HIS A 143 9.23 7.82 -2.46
C HIS A 143 8.11 7.96 -1.43
N HIS A 144 8.46 8.09 -0.14
CA HIS A 144 7.55 8.49 0.94
C HIS A 144 8.32 9.22 2.03
N TYR A 145 7.62 10.06 2.79
CA TYR A 145 8.00 10.38 4.17
C TYR A 145 6.80 10.28 5.10
N MET A 146 7.07 9.96 6.35
CA MET A 146 6.06 9.89 7.40
C MET A 146 6.60 10.64 8.61
N LEU A 147 6.04 11.81 8.91
CA LEU A 147 6.50 12.67 9.98
C LEU A 147 5.43 12.82 11.06
N TRP A 148 5.82 12.62 12.32
CA TRP A 148 4.98 12.90 13.48
C TRP A 148 5.56 14.02 14.31
N MET A 149 4.69 14.79 14.94
CA MET A 149 5.05 15.71 16.02
C MET A 149 4.23 15.33 17.25
N THR A 150 4.88 15.23 18.40
CA THR A 150 4.28 14.79 19.67
C THR A 150 4.45 15.84 20.75
N GLY A 151 3.41 15.98 21.57
CA GLY A 151 3.44 16.75 22.80
C GLY A 151 4.16 16.01 23.93
N SER A 152 4.38 16.68 25.07
CA SER A 152 5.02 16.06 26.24
C SER A 152 4.28 14.82 26.78
N ASN A 153 2.98 14.73 26.48
CA ASN A 153 2.08 13.69 26.97
C ASN A 153 1.91 12.55 25.96
N ALA A 154 2.67 12.53 24.86
CA ALA A 154 2.70 11.42 23.92
C ALA A 154 4.15 10.99 23.66
N GLU A 155 4.34 9.75 23.23
CA GLU A 155 5.62 9.27 22.71
C GLU A 155 5.42 8.25 21.60
N MET A 156 6.37 8.16 20.68
CA MET A 156 6.37 7.11 19.67
C MET A 156 6.78 5.77 20.32
N GLN A 157 5.94 4.76 20.18
CA GLN A 157 6.23 3.40 20.65
C GLN A 157 6.19 2.40 19.50
N HIS A 158 7.11 1.44 19.55
CA HIS A 158 7.05 0.26 18.70
C HIS A 158 6.10 -0.76 19.34
N VAL A 159 4.91 -0.89 18.77
CA VAL A 159 3.84 -1.75 19.29
C VAL A 159 3.66 -2.98 18.41
N HIS A 160 3.32 -4.10 19.05
CA HIS A 160 2.99 -5.36 18.40
C HIS A 160 1.47 -5.54 18.46
N VAL A 161 0.78 -5.24 17.36
CA VAL A 161 -0.69 -5.19 17.34
C VAL A 161 -1.24 -6.44 16.66
N PRO A 162 -2.14 -7.21 17.28
CA PRO A 162 -2.84 -8.29 16.61
C PRO A 162 -3.54 -7.79 15.34
N LYS A 163 -3.42 -8.51 14.22
CA LYS A 163 -4.10 -8.19 12.96
C LYS A 163 -5.61 -8.05 13.13
N SER A 164 -6.20 -8.78 14.07
CA SER A 164 -7.62 -8.71 14.44
C SER A 164 -8.02 -7.39 15.07
N ASP A 165 -7.11 -6.75 15.81
CA ASP A 165 -7.40 -5.55 16.60
C ASP A 165 -7.32 -4.30 15.71
N LEU A 166 -6.43 -4.34 14.71
CA LEU A 166 -6.38 -3.33 13.64
C LEU A 166 -7.66 -3.24 12.82
N LEU A 167 -8.45 -4.31 12.74
CA LEU A 167 -9.73 -4.31 12.03
C LEU A 167 -10.90 -3.85 12.90
N LYS A 168 -10.73 -3.86 14.23
CA LYS A 168 -11.79 -3.58 15.20
C LYS A 168 -11.69 -2.19 15.83
N ASP A 169 -10.49 -1.60 15.89
CA ASP A 169 -10.29 -0.37 16.67
C ASP A 169 -9.21 0.57 16.11
N ASN A 170 -9.53 1.25 15.00
CA ASN A 170 -8.65 2.25 14.37
C ASN A 170 -8.44 3.51 15.25
N ASN A 171 -9.32 3.76 16.22
CA ASN A 171 -9.24 4.94 17.08
C ASN A 171 -8.37 4.75 18.34
N LYS A 172 -8.13 3.51 18.80
CA LYS A 172 -7.34 3.23 20.02
C LYS A 172 -5.91 3.78 19.99
N TYR A 173 -5.35 3.96 18.80
CA TYR A 173 -4.00 4.48 18.61
C TYR A 173 -3.98 5.88 17.97
N GLY A 174 -5.10 6.61 17.99
CA GLY A 174 -5.16 8.02 17.56
C GLY A 174 -5.16 8.25 16.04
N TYR A 175 -5.62 7.28 15.25
CA TYR A 175 -5.50 7.35 13.80
C TYR A 175 -6.80 7.73 13.10
N GLY A 176 -6.72 8.79 12.30
CA GLY A 176 -7.58 8.93 11.13
C GLY A 176 -7.45 7.70 10.22
N TYR A 177 -8.48 7.46 9.46
CA TYR A 177 -8.66 6.31 8.58
C TYR A 177 -7.43 6.03 7.70
N GLY A 178 -6.89 4.80 7.72
CA GLY A 178 -5.89 4.29 6.75
C GLY A 178 -4.40 4.36 7.12
N HIS A 179 -4.02 4.90 8.29
CA HIS A 179 -2.63 5.31 8.56
C HIS A 179 -1.62 4.18 8.81
N ILE A 180 -2.05 2.99 9.21
CA ILE A 180 -1.16 1.95 9.76
C ILE A 180 -0.77 0.88 8.74
N PHE A 181 -1.66 0.57 7.80
CA PHE A 181 -1.59 -0.70 7.09
C PHE A 181 -0.42 -0.79 6.09
N ALA A 182 0.06 0.32 5.53
CA ALA A 182 1.01 0.24 4.43
C ALA A 182 2.48 -0.01 4.80
N PHE A 183 2.87 0.14 6.06
CA PHE A 183 4.29 0.14 6.42
C PHE A 183 4.71 -0.99 7.37
N SER A 184 3.74 -1.75 7.89
CA SER A 184 4.02 -2.85 8.82
C SER A 184 4.34 -4.19 8.15
N HIS A 185 4.25 -4.24 6.82
CA HIS A 185 4.56 -5.46 6.07
C HIS A 185 6.04 -5.67 5.78
N HIS A 186 6.92 -4.72 6.13
CA HIS A 186 8.26 -4.69 5.52
C HIS A 186 9.43 -5.00 6.48
N ASN A 187 9.17 -5.19 7.78
CA ASN A 187 10.15 -5.78 8.71
C ASN A 187 9.71 -7.13 9.30
N SER A 188 8.47 -7.57 9.07
CA SER A 188 8.04 -8.89 9.50
C SER A 188 8.61 -9.94 8.54
N ARG A 189 9.78 -10.49 8.91
CA ARG A 189 10.32 -11.74 8.34
C ARG A 189 9.35 -12.93 8.46
N GLU A 190 8.21 -12.76 9.09
CA GLU A 190 7.23 -13.79 9.39
C GLU A 190 5.85 -13.44 8.83
N VAL A 191 5.59 -13.94 7.61
CA VAL A 191 4.27 -13.94 6.97
C VAL A 191 3.22 -14.71 7.81
N ASN A 192 3.65 -15.47 8.83
CA ASN A 192 2.81 -16.21 9.78
C ASN A 192 2.52 -15.47 11.10
N SER A 193 3.00 -14.24 11.29
CA SER A 193 2.67 -13.47 12.49
C SER A 193 1.18 -13.09 12.51
N THR A 194 0.47 -13.43 13.59
CA THR A 194 -0.89 -12.93 13.89
C THR A 194 -0.89 -11.45 14.26
N HIS A 195 0.27 -10.79 14.25
CA HIS A 195 0.51 -9.44 14.70
C HIS A 195 1.24 -8.61 13.64
N VAL A 196 1.30 -7.31 13.89
CA VAL A 196 1.73 -6.24 12.99
C VAL A 196 2.60 -5.30 13.83
N GLU A 197 3.82 -5.04 13.39
CA GLU A 197 4.81 -4.24 14.11
C GLU A 197 4.77 -2.77 13.65
N LEU A 198 4.47 -1.85 14.56
CA LEU A 198 4.08 -0.48 14.21
C LEU A 198 4.75 0.55 15.09
N TRP A 199 5.12 1.67 14.49
CA TRP A 199 5.48 2.87 15.23
C TRP A 199 4.26 3.76 15.36
N VAL A 200 3.79 3.95 16.59
CA VAL A 200 2.56 4.71 16.88
C VAL A 200 2.76 5.72 17.99
N PRO A 201 2.15 6.92 17.94
CA PRO A 201 2.12 7.81 19.08
C PRO A 201 1.17 7.22 20.14
N VAL A 202 1.68 7.03 21.35
CA VAL A 202 0.90 6.55 22.51
C VAL A 202 0.84 7.65 23.56
N GLU A 203 -0.35 7.93 24.06
CA GLU A 203 -0.55 8.91 25.13
C GLU A 203 -0.12 8.37 26.50
N LYS A 204 0.54 9.22 27.29
CA LYS A 204 1.06 8.92 28.63
C LYS A 204 -0.02 9.21 29.69
N GLY A 205 -0.77 8.18 30.06
CA GLY A 205 -1.74 8.20 31.17
C GLY A 205 -3.18 8.49 30.76
N SER A 206 -4.15 8.10 31.59
CA SER A 206 -5.59 8.12 31.31
C SER A 206 -6.27 9.50 31.47
N LYS A 207 -5.51 10.60 31.40
CA LYS A 207 -6.07 11.95 31.52
C LYS A 207 -5.91 12.68 30.20
N TYR A 208 -7.03 12.75 29.49
CA TYR A 208 -7.34 13.66 28.39
C TYR A 208 -6.46 14.92 28.38
N SER A 209 -5.95 15.27 27.21
CA SER A 209 -5.38 16.59 26.95
C SER A 209 -6.26 17.71 27.48
N TYR A 210 -5.64 18.81 27.88
CA TYR A 210 -6.38 20.03 28.18
C TYR A 210 -7.32 20.36 27.01
N ALA A 211 -8.62 20.50 27.28
CA ALA A 211 -9.66 20.86 26.31
C ALA A 211 -9.81 19.92 25.07
N ASN A 212 -9.50 18.63 25.18
CA ASN A 212 -9.60 17.64 24.06
C ASN A 212 -8.71 17.97 22.84
N LEU A 213 -7.61 18.70 23.02
CA LEU A 213 -6.67 19.00 21.94
C LEU A 213 -5.75 17.80 21.62
N PRO A 214 -5.31 17.59 20.35
CA PRO A 214 -4.44 16.46 20.03
C PRO A 214 -3.07 16.53 20.72
N ASN A 215 -2.59 15.42 21.28
CA ASN A 215 -1.21 15.28 21.80
C ASN A 215 -0.20 14.81 20.73
N SER A 216 -0.66 14.51 19.52
CA SER A 216 0.20 14.15 18.39
C SER A 216 -0.43 14.58 17.07
N GLN A 217 0.40 14.94 16.10
CA GLN A 217 0.00 15.25 14.72
C GLN A 217 0.86 14.49 13.72
N PHE A 218 0.27 14.19 12.56
CA PHE A 218 0.92 13.48 11.46
C PHE A 218 0.97 14.36 10.20
N PHE A 219 2.16 14.50 9.62
CA PHE A 219 2.46 15.33 8.46
C PHE A 219 3.03 14.42 7.36
N SER A 220 2.30 14.33 6.26
CA SER A 220 2.57 13.41 5.15
C SER A 220 1.61 13.72 3.99
N GLU A 221 1.38 15.01 3.75
CA GLU A 221 0.63 15.56 2.63
C GLU A 221 1.52 15.55 1.38
N ALA A 222 0.98 15.19 0.21
CA ALA A 222 1.72 14.91 -1.04
C ALA A 222 3.06 14.25 -0.73
N ASN A 223 3.06 13.04 -0.17
CA ASN A 223 4.25 12.52 0.48
C ASN A 223 5.19 11.75 -0.45
N GLY A 224 4.84 11.60 -1.72
CA GLY A 224 5.64 10.91 -2.72
C GLY A 224 6.54 11.82 -3.53
N GLY A 225 6.71 11.46 -4.80
CA GLY A 225 7.43 12.23 -5.79
C GLY A 225 7.01 13.69 -5.69
N GLU A 226 5.72 13.92 -5.87
CA GLU A 226 5.04 15.20 -5.96
C GLU A 226 5.17 16.16 -4.76
N SER A 227 5.77 15.74 -3.65
CA SER A 227 5.88 16.51 -2.41
C SER A 227 6.48 17.90 -2.57
N ARG A 228 7.55 18.02 -3.35
CA ARG A 228 8.26 19.29 -3.52
C ARG A 228 7.48 20.16 -4.51
N LYS A 229 7.22 21.42 -4.17
CA LYS A 229 6.32 22.37 -4.88
C LYS A 229 4.82 22.05 -4.81
N SER A 230 4.41 21.01 -4.08
CA SER A 230 3.03 20.89 -3.61
C SER A 230 2.81 21.79 -2.40
N PHE A 231 1.69 22.51 -2.37
CA PHE A 231 1.36 23.40 -1.27
C PHE A 231 0.76 22.61 -0.09
N HIS A 232 1.34 22.73 1.11
CA HIS A 232 0.82 22.07 2.33
C HIS A 232 0.29 23.06 3.36
N GLY A 233 -0.23 24.21 2.91
CA GLY A 233 -0.90 25.19 3.76
C GLY A 233 -2.41 25.03 3.77
N TYR A 234 -3.05 25.70 4.74
CA TYR A 234 -4.49 25.67 4.93
C TYR A 234 -5.14 27.07 4.79
N GLY A 235 -6.46 27.08 4.65
CA GLY A 235 -7.25 28.31 4.61
C GLY A 235 -7.30 29.02 5.98
N ASN A 236 -7.90 30.21 6.01
CA ASN A 236 -8.00 31.00 7.24
C ASN A 236 -8.70 30.22 8.37
N LYS A 237 -8.18 30.34 9.61
CA LYS A 237 -8.65 29.64 10.82
C LYS A 237 -8.65 28.10 10.72
N GLN A 238 -7.80 27.52 9.88
CA GLN A 238 -7.65 26.07 9.74
C GLN A 238 -6.21 25.67 10.07
N ALA A 239 -6.02 24.65 10.91
CA ALA A 239 -4.68 24.21 11.29
C ALA A 239 -4.65 22.75 11.75
N GLN A 240 -3.45 22.17 11.81
CA GLN A 240 -3.18 20.99 12.64
C GLN A 240 -2.77 21.46 14.04
N ILE A 241 -3.62 21.22 15.04
CA ILE A 241 -3.41 21.71 16.41
C ILE A 241 -2.67 20.68 17.24
N LEU A 242 -1.63 21.08 17.96
CA LEU A 242 -0.85 20.20 18.83
C LEU A 242 -0.71 20.80 20.23
N TRP A 243 -1.10 20.04 21.24
CA TRP A 243 -0.92 20.42 22.65
C TRP A 243 0.51 20.15 23.13
N ASN A 244 1.11 21.14 23.80
CA ASN A 244 2.39 21.06 24.50
C ASN A 244 3.52 20.41 23.68
N PRO A 245 3.83 20.95 22.48
CA PRO A 245 4.75 20.35 21.50
C PRO A 245 6.15 20.12 22.10
N SER A 246 6.69 18.93 21.89
CA SER A 246 7.95 18.49 22.52
C SER A 246 8.94 17.86 21.56
N LYS A 247 8.49 16.88 20.77
CA LYS A 247 9.35 16.08 19.89
C LYS A 247 8.77 15.96 18.50
N TRP A 248 9.61 15.58 17.56
CA TRP A 248 9.20 15.14 16.24
C TRP A 248 9.95 13.86 15.85
N HIS A 249 9.39 13.14 14.89
CA HIS A 249 9.80 11.81 14.48
C HIS A 249 9.59 11.66 12.99
N VAL A 250 10.48 10.97 12.27
CA VAL A 250 10.29 10.71 10.84
C VAL A 250 10.82 9.35 10.41
N ILE A 251 10.09 8.74 9.48
CA ILE A 251 10.47 7.50 8.79
C ILE A 251 10.45 7.79 7.29
N PRO A 252 11.59 8.21 6.70
CA PRO A 252 11.64 8.46 5.26
C PRO A 252 11.91 7.18 4.47
N MET A 253 11.31 7.08 3.28
CA MET A 253 11.63 6.13 2.21
C MET A 253 12.17 6.92 1.01
N GLN A 254 13.48 6.82 0.78
CA GLN A 254 14.20 7.61 -0.22
C GLN A 254 14.91 6.66 -1.19
N ILE A 255 14.92 6.99 -2.47
CA ILE A 255 15.62 6.21 -3.49
C ILE A 255 16.70 7.08 -4.11
N ASP A 256 17.94 6.62 -4.00
CA ASP A 256 19.07 7.32 -4.59
C ASP A 256 19.20 6.99 -6.08
N THR A 257 19.00 8.01 -6.90
CA THR A 257 19.06 7.94 -8.37
C THR A 257 20.14 8.81 -8.97
N ARG A 258 21.06 9.35 -8.16
CA ARG A 258 22.17 10.17 -8.64
C ARG A 258 23.10 9.35 -9.54
N ASN A 259 23.26 9.73 -10.80
CA ASN A 259 24.22 9.06 -11.67
C ASN A 259 25.66 9.50 -11.34
N ARG A 260 26.45 8.61 -10.74
CA ARG A 260 27.84 8.89 -10.32
C ARG A 260 28.79 9.13 -11.50
N LYS A 261 28.48 8.63 -12.69
CA LYS A 261 29.34 8.79 -13.87
C LYS A 261 29.44 10.24 -14.35
N CYS A 262 28.52 11.11 -13.93
CA CYS A 262 28.53 12.52 -14.31
C CYS A 262 29.59 13.36 -13.59
N GLY A 263 30.28 12.83 -12.57
CA GLY A 263 31.30 13.57 -11.81
C GLY A 263 30.77 14.71 -10.92
N ILE A 264 29.45 14.94 -10.93
CA ILE A 264 28.77 16.01 -10.20
C ILE A 264 28.60 15.61 -8.74
N LYS A 265 29.19 16.37 -7.80
CA LYS A 265 29.19 16.02 -6.37
C LYS A 265 28.26 16.89 -5.56
N LEU A 266 28.07 18.14 -5.96
CA LEU A 266 27.16 19.10 -5.34
C LEU A 266 26.17 19.65 -6.37
N PRO A 267 24.96 20.08 -5.95
CA PRO A 267 24.00 20.71 -6.85
C PRO A 267 24.56 21.94 -7.59
N GLN A 268 25.46 22.73 -6.99
CA GLN A 268 26.11 23.84 -7.70
C GLN A 268 27.01 23.39 -8.86
N ASP A 269 27.51 22.16 -8.83
CA ASP A 269 28.34 21.62 -9.91
C ASP A 269 27.51 21.32 -11.16
N ILE A 270 26.17 21.22 -11.05
CA ILE A 270 25.25 20.95 -12.16
C ILE A 270 25.34 22.04 -13.22
N LEU A 271 25.45 23.30 -12.80
CA LEU A 271 25.56 24.44 -13.71
C LEU A 271 26.95 24.53 -14.39
N ASN A 272 27.94 23.80 -13.88
CA ASN A 272 29.34 23.93 -14.27
C ASN A 272 29.93 22.65 -14.93
N SER A 273 29.21 21.53 -14.94
CA SER A 273 29.73 20.24 -15.42
C SER A 273 29.74 20.15 -16.96
N LYS A 274 30.91 19.80 -17.51
CA LYS A 274 31.11 19.48 -18.94
C LYS A 274 31.01 17.98 -19.25
N GLU A 275 30.93 17.13 -18.22
CA GLU A 275 31.13 15.67 -18.32
C GLU A 275 29.84 14.86 -18.54
N CYS A 276 28.65 15.46 -18.39
CA CYS A 276 27.39 14.80 -18.73
C CYS A 276 26.69 15.48 -19.93
N PRO A 277 27.07 15.10 -21.17
CA PRO A 277 26.45 15.61 -22.37
C PRO A 277 25.05 15.01 -22.61
N TYR A 278 24.18 15.89 -23.12
CA TYR A 278 22.79 15.73 -23.54
C TYR A 278 22.43 14.40 -24.24
N PRO A 279 21.23 13.84 -24.01
CA PRO A 279 20.62 12.95 -24.99
C PRO A 279 20.23 13.76 -26.23
N LYS A 280 20.89 13.49 -27.37
CA LYS A 280 20.47 13.96 -28.70
C LYS A 280 19.36 13.04 -29.21
N THR A 281 18.27 13.58 -29.72
CA THR A 281 17.27 12.79 -30.45
C THR A 281 17.78 12.42 -31.85
N ASN A 282 17.23 11.34 -32.43
CA ASN A 282 17.63 10.79 -33.73
C ASN A 282 17.36 11.73 -34.93
N ASP A 283 16.67 12.84 -34.73
CA ASP A 283 16.39 13.89 -35.71
C ASP A 283 17.41 15.06 -35.67
N GLY A 284 18.41 15.00 -34.78
CA GLY A 284 19.38 16.08 -34.61
C GLY A 284 18.82 17.33 -33.94
N ALA A 285 17.57 17.31 -33.47
CA ALA A 285 17.05 18.34 -32.59
C ALA A 285 17.72 18.20 -31.21
N LYS A 286 18.16 19.32 -30.66
CA LYS A 286 18.57 19.37 -29.26
C LYS A 286 17.30 19.26 -28.43
N THR A 287 17.21 18.30 -27.53
CA THR A 287 16.21 18.40 -26.47
C THR A 287 16.62 19.55 -25.57
N ASP A 288 15.67 20.43 -25.22
CA ASP A 288 15.89 21.49 -24.22
C ASP A 288 15.98 20.91 -22.78
N LEU A 289 15.90 19.59 -22.63
CA LEU A 289 16.03 18.82 -21.38
C LEU A 289 17.51 18.71 -21.00
N LYS A 290 18.08 19.82 -20.53
CA LYS A 290 19.53 20.01 -20.44
C LYS A 290 20.25 19.26 -19.30
N TRP A 291 19.59 18.51 -18.40
CA TRP A 291 20.18 18.27 -17.07
C TRP A 291 20.02 16.88 -16.42
N TYR A 292 19.58 15.83 -17.14
CA TYR A 292 19.51 14.48 -16.55
C TYR A 292 19.93 13.38 -17.53
N TYR A 293 20.85 12.51 -17.08
CA TYR A 293 21.25 11.28 -17.76
C TYR A 293 21.04 10.10 -16.79
N PRO A 294 20.04 9.22 -17.02
CA PRO A 294 19.74 8.14 -16.09
C PRO A 294 20.96 7.23 -15.89
N GLY A 295 21.13 6.74 -14.66
CA GLY A 295 22.09 5.68 -14.39
C GLY A 295 21.60 4.31 -14.89
N PRO A 296 22.33 3.22 -14.60
CA PRO A 296 21.90 1.87 -14.95
C PRO A 296 20.53 1.50 -14.35
N GLU A 297 19.63 0.94 -15.16
CA GLU A 297 18.31 0.46 -14.74
C GLU A 297 18.26 -1.08 -14.83
N PRO A 298 17.63 -1.81 -13.88
CA PRO A 298 17.54 -3.27 -13.94
C PRO A 298 16.73 -3.72 -15.15
N LYS A 299 16.97 -4.92 -15.67
CA LYS A 299 16.34 -5.40 -16.93
C LYS A 299 14.83 -5.24 -16.93
N GLN A 300 14.17 -5.43 -15.79
CA GLN A 300 12.72 -5.38 -15.63
C GLN A 300 12.15 -3.97 -15.46
N ALA A 301 12.97 -2.95 -15.23
CA ALA A 301 12.51 -1.57 -15.26
C ALA A 301 11.80 -1.28 -16.60
N ARG A 302 10.75 -0.44 -16.53
CA ARG A 302 9.93 -0.04 -17.69
C ARG A 302 9.40 -1.26 -18.47
N TYR A 303 8.90 -2.27 -17.77
CA TYR A 303 8.30 -3.46 -18.40
C TYR A 303 9.27 -4.22 -19.31
N GLY A 304 10.53 -4.32 -18.89
CA GLY A 304 11.54 -5.06 -19.65
C GLY A 304 12.26 -4.24 -20.72
N LEU A 305 11.86 -2.98 -20.96
CA LEU A 305 12.51 -2.12 -21.97
C LEU A 305 13.96 -1.78 -21.62
N ALA A 306 14.29 -1.79 -20.32
CA ALA A 306 15.66 -1.64 -19.85
C ALA A 306 16.57 -2.84 -20.14
N ASN A 307 16.03 -3.96 -20.64
CA ASN A 307 16.85 -5.12 -20.95
C ASN A 307 17.84 -4.80 -22.09
N PRO A 308 19.16 -4.85 -21.84
CA PRO A 308 20.18 -4.46 -22.80
C PRO A 308 20.23 -5.39 -24.03
N GLU A 309 19.58 -6.54 -24.02
CA GLU A 309 19.46 -7.43 -25.18
C GLU A 309 18.57 -6.85 -26.28
N TYR A 310 17.65 -5.95 -25.90
CA TYR A 310 16.66 -5.34 -26.81
C TYR A 310 17.19 -4.08 -27.51
N GLY A 311 18.33 -3.54 -27.08
CA GLY A 311 19.05 -2.48 -27.79
C GLY A 311 18.37 -1.10 -27.77
N PHE A 312 17.46 -0.84 -26.82
CA PHE A 312 16.85 0.48 -26.65
C PHE A 312 17.83 1.48 -26.05
N ASP A 313 17.89 2.67 -26.62
CA ASP A 313 18.52 3.82 -26.00
C ASP A 313 17.50 4.50 -25.07
N LEU A 314 17.47 4.07 -23.82
CA LEU A 314 16.52 4.60 -22.83
C LEU A 314 16.68 6.10 -22.57
N ALA A 315 17.90 6.62 -22.71
CA ALA A 315 18.21 8.01 -22.43
C ALA A 315 17.62 8.98 -23.48
N SER A 316 17.37 8.52 -24.72
CA SER A 316 16.73 9.34 -25.75
C SER A 316 15.20 9.32 -25.71
N ILE A 317 14.60 8.51 -24.83
CA ILE A 317 13.15 8.29 -24.80
C ILE A 317 12.51 8.54 -23.42
N SER A 318 13.30 8.75 -22.36
CA SER A 318 12.79 9.15 -21.04
C SER A 318 13.84 9.89 -20.19
N ASN A 319 13.36 10.83 -19.37
CA ASN A 319 14.14 11.66 -18.45
C ASN A 319 14.01 11.22 -16.96
N TYR A 320 13.65 9.97 -16.73
CA TYR A 320 13.43 9.39 -15.39
C TYR A 320 14.36 8.17 -15.18
N SER A 321 14.56 7.69 -13.94
CA SER A 321 15.58 6.67 -13.60
C SER A 321 15.17 5.20 -13.82
N GLY A 322 13.91 4.89 -14.07
CA GLY A 322 13.40 3.50 -14.05
C GLY A 322 13.22 2.91 -12.64
N LEU A 323 13.77 3.56 -11.61
CA LEU A 323 13.93 3.00 -10.26
C LEU A 323 12.84 3.44 -9.26
N LEU A 324 12.11 4.52 -9.55
CA LEU A 324 11.24 5.17 -8.56
C LEU A 324 10.02 4.31 -8.22
N GLU A 325 9.61 3.42 -9.14
CA GLU A 325 8.50 2.47 -8.95
C GLU A 325 8.92 1.09 -8.42
N CYS A 326 10.05 1.00 -7.71
CA CYS A 326 10.52 -0.25 -7.11
C CYS A 326 10.50 -1.46 -8.10
N PRO A 327 11.20 -1.41 -9.24
CA PRO A 327 11.25 -2.53 -10.17
C PRO A 327 11.87 -3.76 -9.51
N CYS A 328 11.34 -4.95 -9.81
CA CYS A 328 11.96 -6.20 -9.34
C CYS A 328 13.24 -6.52 -10.12
N THR A 329 14.16 -7.26 -9.51
CA THR A 329 15.51 -7.48 -10.05
C THR A 329 15.89 -8.97 -10.02
N ASP A 330 17.03 -9.32 -10.64
CA ASP A 330 17.63 -10.64 -10.47
C ASP A 330 18.08 -10.94 -9.01
N ARG A 331 18.00 -9.94 -8.12
CA ARG A 331 18.25 -10.08 -6.68
C ARG A 331 16.99 -10.45 -5.92
N PHE A 332 15.85 -9.92 -6.33
CA PHE A 332 14.58 -10.10 -5.62
C PHE A 332 13.37 -9.86 -6.54
N GLY A 333 12.43 -10.82 -6.56
CA GLY A 333 11.18 -10.71 -7.31
C GLY A 333 11.24 -10.71 -8.83
N GLY A 334 12.43 -10.80 -9.43
CA GLY A 334 12.60 -10.78 -10.88
C GLY A 334 11.69 -11.80 -11.59
N ASP A 335 11.01 -11.34 -12.64
CA ASP A 335 10.07 -12.13 -13.41
C ASP A 335 10.81 -13.10 -14.35
N PRO A 336 10.48 -14.41 -14.33
CA PRO A 336 11.11 -15.39 -15.21
C PRO A 336 10.92 -15.12 -16.71
N VAL A 337 9.92 -14.32 -17.10
CA VAL A 337 9.74 -13.88 -18.49
C VAL A 337 10.87 -12.94 -18.93
N ILE A 338 11.44 -12.16 -18.01
CA ILE A 338 12.49 -11.17 -18.28
C ILE A 338 13.88 -11.75 -17.98
N TYR A 339 14.03 -12.44 -16.85
CA TYR A 339 15.32 -12.97 -16.39
C TYR A 339 15.59 -14.42 -16.82
N GLY A 340 14.59 -15.10 -17.39
CA GLY A 340 14.70 -16.48 -17.86
C GLY A 340 14.16 -17.52 -16.86
N LYS A 341 13.88 -18.72 -17.35
CA LYS A 341 13.18 -19.78 -16.61
C LYS A 341 13.92 -20.34 -15.39
N GLU A 342 15.25 -20.18 -15.34
CA GLU A 342 16.09 -20.61 -14.21
C GLU A 342 16.05 -19.63 -13.03
N THR A 343 15.38 -18.48 -13.20
CA THR A 343 15.24 -17.46 -12.17
C THR A 343 14.42 -17.97 -10.99
N LEU A 344 15.01 -17.93 -9.79
CA LEU A 344 14.38 -18.41 -8.55
C LEU A 344 13.79 -17.28 -7.68
N THR A 345 14.02 -16.02 -8.05
CA THR A 345 13.55 -14.83 -7.32
C THR A 345 12.03 -14.67 -7.30
N LYS A 346 11.33 -15.46 -8.11
CA LYS A 346 9.88 -15.46 -8.17
C LYS A 346 9.40 -16.89 -8.33
N THR A 347 8.79 -17.41 -7.28
CA THR A 347 8.18 -18.73 -7.31
C THR A 347 6.72 -18.60 -7.69
N LEU A 348 6.25 -19.49 -8.56
CA LEU A 348 4.84 -19.65 -8.84
C LEU A 348 4.43 -20.98 -8.21
N ALA A 349 3.75 -20.94 -7.06
CA ALA A 349 2.98 -22.10 -6.63
C ALA A 349 1.58 -21.91 -7.15
N ASP A 350 1.32 -22.51 -8.30
CA ASP A 350 -0.04 -22.62 -8.80
C ASP A 350 -0.78 -23.61 -7.90
N SER A 351 -1.81 -23.15 -7.20
CA SER A 351 -2.82 -24.08 -6.71
C SER A 351 -3.84 -24.28 -7.82
N TYR A 352 -4.14 -25.54 -8.06
CA TYR A 352 -5.10 -25.95 -9.05
C TYR A 352 -6.34 -26.45 -8.33
N THR A 353 -7.49 -26.14 -8.90
CA THR A 353 -8.79 -26.58 -8.40
C THR A 353 -9.43 -27.47 -9.44
N VAL A 354 -10.19 -28.45 -8.97
CA VAL A 354 -10.98 -29.30 -9.86
C VAL A 354 -12.38 -28.74 -10.04
N VAL A 355 -12.89 -28.78 -11.27
CA VAL A 355 -14.26 -28.36 -11.57
C VAL A 355 -15.05 -29.53 -12.11
N SER A 356 -16.27 -29.70 -11.59
CA SER A 356 -17.08 -30.91 -11.77
C SER A 356 -18.55 -30.65 -12.10
N SER A 357 -18.88 -29.51 -12.70
CA SER A 357 -20.24 -29.20 -13.20
C SER A 357 -20.27 -28.02 -14.16
N SER A 358 -19.27 -27.13 -14.09
CA SER A 358 -19.07 -25.99 -14.97
C SER A 358 -17.81 -26.14 -15.84
N LYS A 359 -17.46 -25.10 -16.61
CA LYS A 359 -16.19 -25.01 -17.35
C LYS A 359 -15.20 -24.16 -16.56
N CYS A 360 -13.89 -24.33 -16.81
CA CYS A 360 -12.93 -23.29 -16.44
C CYS A 360 -13.29 -21.99 -17.19
N THR A 361 -13.03 -20.84 -16.56
CA THR A 361 -13.34 -19.50 -17.09
C THR A 361 -12.21 -19.00 -18.00
N ASP A 362 -12.57 -18.22 -19.03
CA ASP A 362 -11.61 -17.52 -19.89
C ASP A 362 -11.01 -16.32 -19.13
N GLY A 363 -9.89 -16.53 -18.43
CA GLY A 363 -9.02 -15.47 -17.94
C GLY A 363 -9.28 -14.93 -16.51
N LYS A 364 -8.16 -14.56 -15.86
CA LYS A 364 -7.90 -13.72 -14.65
C LYS A 364 -8.78 -13.84 -13.38
N ALA A 365 -9.85 -14.62 -13.37
CA ALA A 365 -10.71 -14.85 -12.21
C ALA A 365 -10.52 -16.27 -11.62
N ASN A 366 -11.19 -16.56 -10.50
CA ASN A 366 -11.26 -17.92 -9.93
C ASN A 366 -11.70 -18.94 -11.00
N ASN A 367 -11.05 -20.11 -11.02
CA ASN A 367 -11.26 -21.19 -12.00
C ASN A 367 -10.79 -20.89 -13.43
N ALA A 368 -9.74 -20.09 -13.62
CA ALA A 368 -9.23 -19.77 -14.96
C ALA A 368 -8.66 -20.99 -15.70
N LEU A 369 -8.73 -20.97 -17.03
CA LEU A 369 -8.15 -22.00 -17.90
C LEU A 369 -6.63 -22.10 -17.74
N ILE A 370 -6.13 -23.33 -17.78
CA ILE A 370 -4.70 -23.58 -17.97
C ILE A 370 -4.34 -23.29 -19.44
N GLU A 371 -3.39 -22.39 -19.67
CA GLU A 371 -3.09 -21.86 -21.02
C GLU A 371 -2.08 -22.69 -21.81
N THR A 372 -1.40 -23.66 -21.20
CA THR A 372 -0.36 -24.44 -21.89
C THR A 372 -0.48 -25.94 -21.62
N PRO A 373 -0.14 -26.80 -22.59
CA PRO A 373 -0.10 -28.25 -22.38
C PRO A 373 0.92 -28.64 -21.31
N TYR A 374 2.06 -27.94 -21.25
CA TYR A 374 3.08 -28.19 -20.22
C TYR A 374 2.52 -28.00 -18.81
N THR A 375 1.87 -26.86 -18.55
CA THR A 375 1.25 -26.59 -17.26
C THR A 375 0.16 -27.61 -16.95
N CYS A 376 -0.65 -27.98 -17.94
CA CYS A 376 -1.71 -28.99 -17.78
C CYS A 376 -1.14 -30.34 -17.34
N PHE A 377 -0.14 -30.87 -18.06
CA PHE A 377 0.43 -32.18 -17.75
C PHE A 377 1.20 -32.19 -16.44
N ARG A 378 1.94 -31.12 -16.14
CA ARG A 378 2.69 -31.01 -14.87
C ARG A 378 1.75 -30.93 -13.67
N SER A 379 0.72 -30.09 -13.75
CA SER A 379 -0.25 -29.91 -12.66
C SER A 379 -1.10 -31.14 -12.42
N ALA A 380 -1.53 -31.81 -13.50
CA ALA A 380 -2.21 -33.10 -13.40
C ALA A 380 -1.30 -34.17 -12.79
N ALA A 381 -0.02 -34.24 -13.18
CA ALA A 381 0.93 -35.19 -12.60
C ALA A 381 1.16 -34.93 -11.10
N ASP A 382 1.30 -33.68 -10.67
CA ASP A 382 1.41 -33.34 -9.25
C ASP A 382 0.15 -33.76 -8.47
N MET A 383 -1.04 -33.46 -9.00
CA MET A 383 -2.31 -33.88 -8.38
C MET A 383 -2.42 -35.41 -8.28
N VAL A 384 -2.11 -36.12 -9.37
CA VAL A 384 -2.16 -37.59 -9.42
C VAL A 384 -1.10 -38.23 -8.52
N SER A 385 0.08 -37.63 -8.37
CA SER A 385 1.12 -38.13 -7.48
C SER A 385 0.72 -38.15 -6.00
N ARG A 386 -0.31 -37.36 -5.64
CA ARG A 386 -0.91 -37.31 -4.29
C ARG A 386 -2.11 -38.25 -4.15
N MET A 387 -2.53 -38.91 -5.22
CA MET A 387 -3.57 -39.94 -5.20
C MET A 387 -2.99 -41.30 -4.80
N ASP A 388 -3.89 -42.25 -4.55
CA ASP A 388 -3.53 -43.62 -4.18
C ASP A 388 -2.68 -44.24 -5.29
N TYR A 389 -1.65 -45.01 -4.91
CA TYR A 389 -0.61 -45.53 -5.80
C TYR A 389 -1.16 -46.34 -7.00
N LYS A 390 -2.41 -46.79 -6.92
CA LYS A 390 -3.11 -47.43 -8.02
C LYS A 390 -3.39 -46.49 -9.20
N PHE A 391 -3.43 -45.18 -8.96
CA PHE A 391 -3.61 -44.16 -9.99
C PHE A 391 -2.26 -43.68 -10.51
N LYS A 392 -2.13 -43.63 -11.83
CA LYS A 392 -0.93 -43.12 -12.50
C LYS A 392 -1.34 -42.42 -13.78
N VAL A 393 -0.60 -41.38 -14.15
CA VAL A 393 -0.75 -40.78 -15.49
C VAL A 393 -0.26 -41.79 -16.51
N GLU A 394 -1.15 -42.25 -17.39
CA GLU A 394 -0.82 -43.22 -18.44
C GLU A 394 -0.61 -42.57 -19.80
N LYS A 395 -1.32 -41.47 -20.07
CA LYS A 395 -1.29 -40.82 -21.37
C LYS A 395 -1.52 -39.32 -21.26
N ASN A 396 -0.67 -38.55 -21.92
CA ASN A 396 -0.88 -37.12 -22.17
C ASN A 396 -1.34 -36.93 -23.62
N LEU A 397 -2.47 -36.23 -23.82
CA LEU A 397 -3.05 -35.95 -25.12
C LEU A 397 -3.15 -34.43 -25.32
N THR A 398 -2.68 -33.91 -26.45
CA THR A 398 -2.92 -32.51 -26.86
C THR A 398 -3.81 -32.50 -28.10
N ILE A 399 -4.91 -31.76 -28.06
CA ILE A 399 -5.82 -31.57 -29.19
C ILE A 399 -5.55 -30.19 -29.83
N SER A 400 -5.54 -30.15 -31.16
CA SER A 400 -5.29 -28.94 -31.93
C SER A 400 -6.47 -27.97 -31.91
N ALA A 401 -6.20 -26.67 -32.03
CA ALA A 401 -7.23 -25.63 -32.11
C ALA A 401 -8.11 -25.71 -33.39
N ALA A 402 -7.65 -26.43 -34.42
CA ALA A 402 -8.38 -26.60 -35.68
C ALA A 402 -9.26 -27.86 -35.71
N ASP A 403 -9.08 -28.79 -34.78
CA ASP A 403 -9.76 -30.08 -34.80
C ASP A 403 -11.05 -30.04 -33.96
N GLY A 404 -12.11 -29.47 -34.54
CA GLY A 404 -13.42 -29.38 -33.89
C GLY A 404 -14.12 -30.74 -33.71
N THR A 405 -13.74 -31.76 -34.48
CA THR A 405 -14.36 -33.10 -34.41
C THR A 405 -13.88 -33.85 -33.17
N ILE A 406 -12.57 -33.84 -32.90
CA ILE A 406 -11.99 -34.40 -31.68
C ILE A 406 -12.16 -33.43 -30.50
N GLY A 407 -12.00 -32.12 -30.75
CA GLY A 407 -12.11 -31.08 -29.73
C GLY A 407 -13.46 -31.01 -29.04
N ASN A 408 -14.56 -31.40 -29.70
CA ASN A 408 -15.90 -31.49 -29.10
C ASN A 408 -16.15 -32.77 -28.28
N GLN A 409 -15.15 -33.63 -28.09
CA GLN A 409 -15.25 -34.80 -27.21
C GLN A 409 -14.70 -34.52 -25.81
N PHE A 410 -13.95 -33.43 -25.63
CA PHE A 410 -13.28 -33.10 -24.38
C PHE A 410 -13.61 -31.67 -23.94
N PRO A 411 -13.62 -31.37 -22.62
CA PRO A 411 -13.71 -29.99 -22.14
C PRO A 411 -12.60 -29.11 -22.74
N PRO A 412 -12.82 -27.80 -22.92
CA PRO A 412 -11.74 -26.89 -23.29
C PRO A 412 -10.71 -26.77 -22.15
N GLY A 413 -9.42 -26.63 -22.49
CA GLY A 413 -8.36 -26.50 -21.49
C GLY A 413 -7.83 -27.85 -20.99
N CYS A 414 -7.60 -27.99 -19.69
CA CYS A 414 -6.99 -29.17 -19.09
C CYS A 414 -8.05 -30.06 -18.42
N SER A 415 -8.08 -31.35 -18.77
CA SER A 415 -8.97 -32.34 -18.16
C SER A 415 -8.27 -33.67 -17.84
N LEU A 416 -8.79 -34.38 -16.85
CA LEU A 416 -8.38 -35.70 -16.43
C LEU A 416 -9.52 -36.70 -16.62
N ASP A 417 -9.21 -37.82 -17.27
CA ASP A 417 -10.12 -38.92 -17.49
C ASP A 417 -9.57 -40.18 -16.82
N VAL A 418 -10.26 -40.66 -15.79
CA VAL A 418 -9.93 -41.94 -15.15
C VAL A 418 -10.36 -43.08 -16.06
N LYS A 419 -9.46 -44.01 -16.34
CA LYS A 419 -9.69 -45.22 -17.15
C LYS A 419 -10.00 -46.42 -16.25
N PRO A 420 -10.65 -47.47 -16.77
CA PRO A 420 -11.05 -48.64 -15.98
C PRO A 420 -9.92 -49.36 -15.23
N ASN A 421 -8.68 -49.24 -15.71
CA ASN A 421 -7.47 -49.80 -15.10
C ASN A 421 -6.85 -48.89 -14.01
N ASN A 422 -7.56 -47.85 -13.56
CA ASN A 422 -7.06 -46.74 -12.72
C ASN A 422 -5.99 -45.86 -13.41
N GLY A 423 -5.76 -46.05 -14.71
CA GLY A 423 -4.93 -45.16 -15.50
C GLY A 423 -5.59 -43.80 -15.68
N ILE A 424 -4.82 -42.72 -15.64
CA ILE A 424 -5.35 -41.36 -15.88
C ILE A 424 -4.83 -40.86 -17.22
N GLN A 425 -5.76 -40.53 -18.12
CA GLN A 425 -5.44 -39.77 -19.31
C GLN A 425 -5.60 -38.29 -19.00
N VAL A 426 -4.55 -37.51 -19.25
CA VAL A 426 -4.59 -36.05 -19.15
C VAL A 426 -4.71 -35.49 -20.55
N THR A 427 -5.75 -34.68 -20.78
CA THR A 427 -6.05 -34.07 -22.07
C THR A 427 -5.91 -32.56 -21.98
N TYR A 428 -5.12 -31.96 -22.88
CA TYR A 428 -5.05 -30.53 -23.11
C TYR A 428 -5.74 -30.18 -24.44
N ASN A 429 -6.92 -29.58 -24.37
CA ASN A 429 -7.76 -29.26 -25.50
C ASN A 429 -7.66 -27.78 -25.90
N LYS A 430 -6.96 -27.50 -27.01
CA LYS A 430 -6.83 -26.13 -27.55
C LYS A 430 -8.09 -25.64 -28.27
N PHE A 431 -9.10 -26.49 -28.47
CA PHE A 431 -10.35 -26.12 -29.12
C PHE A 431 -11.28 -25.41 -28.11
N SER A 432 -11.07 -24.12 -27.91
CA SER A 432 -11.80 -23.29 -26.93
C SER A 432 -13.32 -23.25 -27.15
N LYS A 433 -13.79 -23.49 -28.37
CA LYS A 433 -15.23 -23.52 -28.71
C LYS A 433 -15.95 -24.79 -28.24
N SER A 434 -15.24 -25.76 -27.65
CA SER A 434 -15.86 -26.99 -27.15
C SER A 434 -17.01 -26.70 -26.18
N LYS A 435 -18.15 -27.37 -26.39
CA LYS A 435 -19.33 -27.26 -25.52
C LYS A 435 -19.33 -28.27 -24.37
N VAL A 436 -18.39 -29.21 -24.36
CA VAL A 436 -18.28 -30.25 -23.33
C VAL A 436 -18.01 -29.60 -21.98
N LYS A 437 -18.79 -30.01 -20.97
CA LYS A 437 -18.62 -29.58 -19.59
C LYS A 437 -17.62 -30.49 -18.88
N CYS A 438 -16.99 -29.97 -17.84
CA CYS A 438 -16.30 -30.80 -16.86
C CYS A 438 -17.32 -31.67 -16.12
N ALA A 439 -16.85 -32.74 -15.45
CA ALA A 439 -17.60 -33.88 -14.90
C ALA A 439 -19.07 -33.60 -14.57
N ASN A 440 -19.98 -34.55 -14.81
CA ASN A 440 -21.41 -34.28 -14.67
C ASN A 440 -21.92 -34.53 -13.23
N SER A 441 -21.58 -33.68 -12.25
CA SER A 441 -22.14 -33.82 -10.90
C SER A 441 -23.66 -33.60 -10.82
N ASP A 442 -24.27 -33.14 -11.91
CA ASP A 442 -25.73 -32.99 -12.05
C ASP A 442 -26.40 -34.30 -12.50
N SER A 443 -25.61 -35.30 -12.91
CA SER A 443 -26.09 -36.62 -13.33
C SER A 443 -26.89 -37.31 -12.23
N ALA A 444 -27.81 -38.18 -12.63
CA ALA A 444 -28.53 -39.08 -11.73
C ALA A 444 -27.58 -40.04 -10.97
N SER A 445 -26.40 -40.31 -11.54
CA SER A 445 -25.34 -41.11 -10.94
C SER A 445 -23.97 -40.46 -11.18
N TRP A 446 -23.20 -40.27 -10.12
CA TRP A 446 -21.81 -39.87 -10.17
C TRP A 446 -21.02 -40.54 -9.05
N GLU A 447 -19.71 -40.69 -9.27
CA GLU A 447 -18.75 -41.16 -8.28
C GLU A 447 -17.47 -40.35 -8.39
N PHE A 448 -17.02 -39.82 -7.25
CA PHE A 448 -15.77 -39.07 -7.15
C PHE A 448 -14.82 -39.69 -6.14
N TYR A 449 -13.54 -39.45 -6.38
CA TYR A 449 -12.43 -39.99 -5.63
C TYR A 449 -11.37 -38.93 -5.35
N GLY A 450 -10.80 -38.91 -4.15
CA GLY A 450 -9.61 -38.11 -3.90
C GLY A 450 -8.85 -38.52 -2.65
N GLN A 451 -7.64 -37.97 -2.53
CA GLN A 451 -6.77 -38.15 -1.39
C GLN A 451 -6.09 -36.83 -1.03
N VAL A 452 -5.81 -36.66 0.26
CA VAL A 452 -4.94 -35.60 0.77
C VAL A 452 -4.00 -36.17 1.82
N ASP A 453 -2.73 -35.80 1.70
CA ASP A 453 -1.67 -36.15 2.63
C ASP A 453 -1.22 -34.91 3.41
N PHE A 454 -1.00 -35.06 4.72
CA PHE A 454 -0.53 -34.00 5.59
C PHE A 454 0.85 -34.33 6.15
N PRO A 455 1.95 -33.97 5.47
CA PRO A 455 3.30 -34.40 5.85
C PRO A 455 3.72 -34.04 7.28
N VAL A 456 3.28 -32.87 7.78
CA VAL A 456 3.64 -32.37 9.11
C VAL A 456 3.04 -33.22 10.24
N THR A 457 1.82 -33.72 10.06
CA THR A 457 1.09 -34.53 11.04
C THR A 457 1.22 -36.03 10.77
N GLY A 458 1.57 -36.42 9.53
CA GLY A 458 1.56 -37.81 9.08
C GLY A 458 0.15 -38.37 8.84
N VAL A 459 -0.89 -37.52 8.92
CA VAL A 459 -2.27 -37.92 8.66
C VAL A 459 -2.51 -38.01 7.16
N LYS A 460 -3.24 -39.03 6.71
CA LYS A 460 -3.67 -39.22 5.31
C LYS A 460 -5.17 -39.48 5.28
N ALA A 461 -5.87 -38.85 4.35
CA ALA A 461 -7.31 -39.04 4.17
C ALA A 461 -7.62 -39.37 2.72
N PHE A 462 -8.41 -40.42 2.51
CA PHE A 462 -8.90 -40.85 1.21
C PHE A 462 -10.41 -40.85 1.24
N LEU A 463 -11.05 -40.26 0.23
CA LEU A 463 -12.50 -40.19 0.13
C LEU A 463 -13.00 -40.74 -1.19
N THR A 464 -14.06 -41.54 -1.10
CA THR A 464 -14.92 -41.89 -2.24
C THR A 464 -16.33 -41.45 -1.91
N ILE A 465 -16.95 -40.68 -2.81
CA ILE A 465 -18.34 -40.24 -2.69
C ILE A 465 -19.11 -40.70 -3.91
N ALA A 466 -20.28 -41.30 -3.71
CA ALA A 466 -21.09 -41.81 -4.81
C ALA A 466 -22.58 -41.56 -4.58
N LYS A 467 -23.21 -40.81 -5.49
CA LYS A 467 -24.65 -40.50 -5.44
C LYS A 467 -25.53 -41.74 -5.55
N SER A 468 -25.13 -42.72 -6.35
CA SER A 468 -25.84 -43.99 -6.52
C SER A 468 -25.96 -44.79 -5.21
N SER A 469 -24.92 -44.77 -4.39
CA SER A 469 -24.91 -45.45 -3.09
C SER A 469 -25.48 -44.60 -1.95
N GLY A 470 -25.48 -43.26 -2.09
CA GLY A 470 -25.81 -42.35 -1.00
C GLY A 470 -24.73 -42.23 0.09
N LEU A 471 -23.56 -42.83 -0.12
CA LEU A 471 -22.53 -43.02 0.89
C LEU A 471 -21.21 -42.29 0.58
N VAL A 472 -20.50 -41.99 1.66
CA VAL A 472 -19.12 -41.51 1.71
C VAL A 472 -18.29 -42.60 2.37
N LYS A 473 -17.25 -43.07 1.68
CA LYS A 473 -16.24 -43.96 2.24
C LYS A 473 -14.99 -43.16 2.54
N ILE A 474 -14.59 -43.11 3.80
CA ILE A 474 -13.43 -42.36 4.27
C ILE A 474 -12.39 -43.37 4.76
N ARG A 475 -11.20 -43.38 4.15
CA ARG A 475 -10.04 -44.08 4.70
C ARG A 475 -9.18 -43.05 5.40
N LEU A 476 -8.92 -43.23 6.68
CA LEU A 476 -8.19 -42.26 7.49
C LEU A 476 -7.00 -42.94 8.18
N SER A 477 -5.80 -42.43 7.94
CA SER A 477 -4.57 -42.98 8.50
C SER A 477 -3.81 -41.93 9.33
N GLY A 478 -3.15 -42.35 10.40
CA GLY A 478 -2.35 -41.49 11.26
C GLY A 478 -1.48 -42.26 12.27
N PRO A 479 -0.75 -41.56 13.16
CA PRO A 479 0.09 -42.20 14.18
C PRO A 479 -0.73 -43.12 15.09
N LYS A 480 -0.20 -44.30 15.45
CA LYS A 480 -0.96 -45.27 16.27
C LYS A 480 -1.11 -44.90 17.75
N ASP A 481 -0.17 -44.12 18.30
CA ASP A 481 0.01 -43.97 19.76
C ASP A 481 -0.60 -42.69 20.35
N VAL A 482 -0.99 -41.74 19.50
CA VAL A 482 -1.60 -40.45 19.89
C VAL A 482 -2.89 -40.25 19.12
N TRP A 483 -3.77 -39.39 19.63
CA TRP A 483 -4.95 -39.03 18.86
C TRP A 483 -4.55 -38.31 17.57
N PHE A 484 -5.35 -38.47 16.53
CA PHE A 484 -5.26 -37.66 15.33
C PHE A 484 -6.65 -37.31 14.82
N GLY A 485 -6.75 -36.19 14.12
CA GLY A 485 -8.03 -35.64 13.71
C GLY A 485 -7.99 -35.05 12.31
N LEU A 486 -9.15 -35.00 11.68
CA LEU A 486 -9.39 -34.41 10.38
C LEU A 486 -10.65 -33.53 10.45
N ALA A 487 -10.52 -32.27 10.08
CA ALA A 487 -11.62 -31.31 9.99
C ALA A 487 -11.92 -30.96 8.53
N PHE A 488 -13.20 -30.75 8.22
CA PHE A 488 -13.71 -30.56 6.87
C PHE A 488 -14.22 -29.12 6.68
N ASN A 489 -13.94 -28.57 5.50
CA ASN A 489 -14.33 -27.24 5.02
C ASN A 489 -13.92 -26.08 5.93
N ALA A 490 -12.64 -26.06 6.34
CA ALA A 490 -12.10 -24.98 7.17
C ALA A 490 -10.60 -24.76 6.95
N HIS A 491 -10.16 -23.54 7.26
CA HIS A 491 -8.77 -23.11 7.36
C HIS A 491 -8.33 -22.86 8.80
N TYR A 492 -9.28 -22.56 9.70
CA TYR A 492 -9.08 -22.30 11.11
C TYR A 492 -10.14 -23.00 11.97
N MET A 493 -9.83 -23.26 13.25
CA MET A 493 -10.84 -23.80 14.19
C MET A 493 -12.00 -22.84 14.41
N ASN A 494 -11.77 -21.53 14.26
CA ASN A 494 -12.80 -20.50 14.35
C ASN A 494 -13.83 -20.56 13.20
N ASP A 495 -13.54 -21.28 12.11
CA ASP A 495 -14.53 -21.55 11.05
C ASP A 495 -15.63 -22.53 11.52
N LYS A 496 -15.52 -23.01 12.76
CA LYS A 496 -16.39 -23.98 13.41
C LYS A 496 -16.59 -25.24 12.57
N PRO A 497 -15.52 -25.95 12.18
CA PRO A 497 -15.65 -27.11 11.30
C PRO A 497 -16.22 -28.34 12.00
N TYR A 498 -16.86 -29.18 11.19
CA TYR A 498 -17.06 -30.59 11.50
C TYR A 498 -15.71 -31.33 11.45
N SER A 499 -15.47 -32.22 12.41
CA SER A 499 -14.24 -33.00 12.50
C SER A 499 -14.49 -34.43 12.93
N ILE A 500 -13.62 -35.32 12.45
CA ILE A 500 -13.51 -36.72 12.87
C ILE A 500 -12.20 -36.86 13.62
N LEU A 501 -12.27 -37.35 14.86
CA LEU A 501 -11.14 -37.62 15.73
C LEU A 501 -11.00 -39.12 15.94
N VAL A 502 -9.78 -39.61 15.93
CA VAL A 502 -9.42 -40.99 16.20
C VAL A 502 -8.61 -41.01 17.48
N LEU A 503 -9.17 -41.64 18.52
CA LEU A 503 -8.59 -41.72 19.87
C LEU A 503 -8.15 -43.17 20.13
N PRO A 504 -6.84 -43.48 20.20
CA PRO A 504 -6.39 -44.83 20.52
C PRO A 504 -6.84 -45.28 21.90
N ASP A 505 -7.35 -46.51 22.03
CA ASP A 505 -7.76 -47.07 23.33
C ASP A 505 -6.56 -47.47 24.20
N GLN A 506 -6.81 -47.84 25.47
CA GLN A 506 -5.75 -48.15 26.45
C GLN A 506 -4.87 -49.34 26.05
N ASP A 507 -5.43 -50.37 25.42
CA ASP A 507 -4.70 -51.55 24.94
C ASP A 507 -4.09 -51.36 23.53
N THR A 508 -4.36 -50.21 22.89
CA THR A 508 -3.97 -49.88 21.51
C THR A 508 -4.44 -50.87 20.43
N SER A 509 -5.34 -51.79 20.73
CA SER A 509 -5.85 -52.75 19.74
C SER A 509 -6.92 -52.10 18.86
N THR A 510 -7.76 -51.24 19.44
CA THR A 510 -8.82 -50.48 18.77
C THR A 510 -8.67 -48.97 18.97
N ALA A 511 -9.39 -48.19 18.18
CA ALA A 511 -9.56 -46.76 18.39
C ALA A 511 -11.04 -46.35 18.45
N THR A 512 -11.32 -45.42 19.35
CA THR A 512 -12.60 -44.74 19.43
C THR A 512 -12.66 -43.61 18.40
N VAL A 513 -13.67 -43.61 17.54
CA VAL A 513 -13.94 -42.53 16.58
C VAL A 513 -14.96 -41.56 17.16
N VAL A 514 -14.63 -40.27 17.18
CA VAL A 514 -15.48 -39.20 17.73
C VAL A 514 -15.70 -38.12 16.68
N GLU A 515 -16.94 -37.66 16.54
CA GLU A 515 -17.28 -36.51 15.69
C GLU A 515 -17.47 -35.26 16.54
N GLN A 516 -16.90 -34.13 16.13
CA GLN A 516 -16.98 -32.87 16.87
C GLN A 516 -17.20 -31.67 15.94
N LYS A 517 -17.90 -30.66 16.47
CA LYS A 517 -17.99 -29.31 15.92
C LYS A 517 -17.02 -28.42 16.67
N LEU A 518 -15.87 -28.12 16.08
CA LEU A 518 -14.81 -27.35 16.77
C LEU A 518 -15.20 -25.88 16.96
N GLY A 519 -14.52 -25.17 17.86
CA GLY A 519 -14.60 -23.69 17.94
C GLY A 519 -15.93 -23.10 18.42
N THR A 520 -16.79 -23.87 19.07
CA THR A 520 -18.13 -23.43 19.49
C THR A 520 -18.17 -22.71 20.85
N CYS A 521 -17.05 -22.60 21.57
CA CYS A 521 -17.00 -22.11 22.96
C CYS A 521 -17.06 -20.58 23.12
N GLY A 522 -17.63 -19.85 22.16
CA GLY A 522 -17.71 -18.38 22.16
C GLY A 522 -16.48 -17.68 21.57
N ASP A 523 -16.58 -16.37 21.36
CA ASP A 523 -15.61 -15.57 20.60
C ASP A 523 -14.23 -15.45 21.30
N GLU A 524 -14.20 -15.50 22.64
CA GLU A 524 -12.97 -15.48 23.45
C GLU A 524 -12.22 -16.82 23.45
N ALA A 525 -12.87 -17.91 23.02
CA ALA A 525 -12.32 -19.28 23.02
C ALA A 525 -12.55 -20.02 21.69
N SER A 526 -12.47 -19.29 20.57
CA SER A 526 -12.70 -19.79 19.20
C SER A 526 -11.74 -20.90 18.74
N HIS A 527 -10.70 -21.22 19.50
CA HIS A 527 -9.74 -22.31 19.26
C HIS A 527 -9.99 -23.54 20.16
N CYS A 528 -11.17 -23.66 20.76
CA CYS A 528 -11.51 -24.76 21.65
C CYS A 528 -11.89 -26.07 20.92
N GLY A 529 -11.90 -27.17 21.67
CA GLY A 529 -12.31 -28.50 21.20
C GLY A 529 -13.77 -28.61 20.75
N GLY A 530 -14.62 -27.65 21.16
CA GLY A 530 -16.00 -27.52 20.72
C GLY A 530 -16.93 -28.62 21.24
N ASP A 531 -18.02 -28.86 20.53
CA ASP A 531 -19.10 -29.75 20.95
C ASP A 531 -19.01 -31.13 20.31
N ARG A 532 -19.20 -32.17 21.12
CA ARG A 532 -19.31 -33.54 20.64
C ARG A 532 -20.63 -33.74 19.90
N LEU A 533 -20.55 -34.31 18.70
CA LEU A 533 -21.70 -34.57 17.85
C LEU A 533 -22.22 -36.00 18.02
N GLN A 534 -23.48 -36.20 17.66
CA GLN A 534 -24.06 -37.53 17.50
C GLN A 534 -23.29 -38.30 16.43
N ALA A 535 -22.94 -39.56 16.70
CA ALA A 535 -22.22 -40.37 15.73
C ALA A 535 -23.04 -40.61 14.45
N SER A 536 -22.47 -40.23 13.32
CA SER A 536 -22.93 -40.49 11.96
C SER A 536 -22.02 -41.46 11.20
N VAL A 537 -20.77 -41.61 11.65
CA VAL A 537 -19.74 -42.46 11.03
C VAL A 537 -19.76 -43.87 11.61
N LYS A 538 -19.75 -44.87 10.71
CA LYS A 538 -19.57 -46.29 11.03
C LYS A 538 -18.13 -46.72 10.74
N VAL A 539 -17.47 -47.34 11.72
CA VAL A 539 -16.16 -47.98 11.52
C VAL A 539 -16.36 -49.35 10.86
N ILE A 540 -15.78 -49.52 9.68
CA ILE A 540 -15.81 -50.77 8.89
C ILE A 540 -14.57 -51.60 9.16
N GLN A 541 -13.41 -50.95 9.26
CA GLN A 541 -12.12 -51.58 9.54
C GLN A 541 -11.26 -50.65 10.38
N ASP A 542 -10.47 -51.23 11.28
CA ASP A 542 -9.41 -50.58 12.04
C ASP A 542 -8.19 -51.51 12.03
N LYS A 543 -7.07 -51.05 11.48
CA LYS A 543 -5.83 -51.83 11.38
C LYS A 543 -4.63 -50.99 11.77
N ILE A 544 -3.64 -51.64 12.38
CA ILE A 544 -2.30 -51.08 12.56
C ILE A 544 -1.38 -51.75 11.54
N GLU A 545 -0.69 -50.94 10.76
CA GLU A 545 0.28 -51.39 9.76
C GLU A 545 1.59 -50.61 9.90
N THR A 546 2.68 -51.19 9.39
CA THR A 546 3.97 -50.50 9.36
C THR A 546 4.05 -49.71 8.07
N ASP A 547 4.26 -48.39 8.18
CA ASP A 547 4.46 -47.53 7.03
C ASP A 547 5.73 -47.98 6.29
N PRO A 548 5.63 -48.36 5.00
CA PRO A 548 6.73 -48.98 4.27
C PRO A 548 7.87 -48.01 3.96
N VAL A 549 7.65 -46.69 4.09
CA VAL A 549 8.64 -45.66 3.80
C VAL A 549 9.40 -45.25 5.06
N THR A 550 8.68 -45.08 6.17
CA THR A 550 9.21 -44.53 7.41
C THR A 550 9.50 -45.58 8.49
N GLY A 551 9.00 -46.82 8.31
CA GLY A 551 9.09 -47.89 9.30
C GLY A 551 8.25 -47.66 10.57
N LYS A 552 7.47 -46.57 10.62
CA LYS A 552 6.63 -46.22 11.77
C LYS A 552 5.31 -46.98 11.72
N GLN A 553 4.77 -47.32 12.88
CA GLN A 553 3.44 -47.90 12.92
C GLN A 553 2.36 -46.82 12.78
N ILE A 554 1.46 -47.05 11.83
CA ILE A 554 0.33 -46.19 11.50
C ILE A 554 -0.97 -46.95 11.73
N ARG A 555 -1.97 -46.28 12.28
CA ARG A 555 -3.35 -46.80 12.34
C ARG A 555 -4.10 -46.31 11.11
N THR A 556 -4.79 -47.21 10.43
CA THR A 556 -5.62 -46.93 9.26
C THR A 556 -7.04 -47.43 9.52
N LEU A 557 -8.01 -46.53 9.45
CA LEU A 557 -9.43 -46.83 9.57
C LEU A 557 -10.13 -46.72 8.22
N GLN A 558 -11.09 -47.61 7.99
CA GLN A 558 -12.09 -47.48 6.94
C GLN A 558 -13.43 -47.14 7.58
N LEU A 559 -13.97 -46.00 7.20
CA LEU A 559 -15.15 -45.38 7.78
C LEU A 559 -16.20 -45.17 6.69
N GLU A 560 -17.48 -45.24 7.07
CA GLU A 560 -18.59 -45.03 6.14
C GLU A 560 -19.71 -44.21 6.79
N ARG A 561 -20.31 -43.29 6.03
CA ARG A 561 -21.52 -42.54 6.42
C ARG A 561 -22.29 -42.03 5.22
N ASN A 562 -23.49 -41.51 5.44
CA ASN A 562 -24.30 -40.87 4.39
C ASN A 562 -23.64 -39.58 3.84
N LEU A 563 -23.94 -39.26 2.57
CA LEU A 563 -23.51 -38.02 1.90
C LEU A 563 -23.96 -36.76 2.65
N ILE A 564 -25.20 -36.77 3.14
CA ILE A 564 -25.79 -35.67 3.90
C ILE A 564 -25.50 -35.88 5.39
N GLY A 565 -25.02 -34.83 6.05
CA GLY A 565 -24.86 -34.82 7.49
C GLY A 565 -26.19 -35.00 8.22
N ILE A 566 -26.19 -35.75 9.34
CA ILE A 566 -27.41 -36.00 10.14
C ILE A 566 -27.93 -34.73 10.86
N SER A 567 -27.10 -33.69 10.95
CA SER A 567 -27.48 -32.37 11.42
C SER A 567 -26.72 -31.28 10.65
N LYS A 568 -27.12 -30.01 10.81
CA LYS A 568 -26.43 -28.84 10.24
C LYS A 568 -24.96 -28.70 10.67
N ASP A 569 -24.58 -29.32 11.78
CA ASP A 569 -23.23 -29.25 12.34
C ASP A 569 -22.30 -30.32 11.75
N HIS A 570 -22.87 -31.31 11.05
CA HIS A 570 -22.13 -32.27 10.25
C HIS A 570 -21.85 -31.73 8.86
N PHE A 571 -20.67 -32.02 8.33
CA PHE A 571 -20.36 -31.67 6.94
C PHE A 571 -21.24 -32.47 5.98
N SER A 572 -21.77 -31.85 4.94
CA SER A 572 -22.46 -32.54 3.83
C SER A 572 -21.55 -32.51 2.61
N PHE A 573 -21.35 -33.68 1.99
CA PHE A 573 -20.48 -33.84 0.81
C PHE A 573 -21.19 -33.50 -0.51
N ILE A 574 -22.41 -32.96 -0.40
CA ILE A 574 -23.21 -32.46 -1.49
C ILE A 574 -23.74 -31.06 -1.18
N THR A 575 -24.00 -30.27 -2.21
CA THR A 575 -24.66 -28.96 -2.13
C THR A 575 -26.17 -29.11 -1.95
N GLN A 576 -26.88 -27.99 -1.72
CA GLN A 576 -28.35 -27.98 -1.68
C GLN A 576 -28.98 -28.48 -2.99
N ASP A 577 -28.31 -28.24 -4.12
CA ASP A 577 -28.73 -28.71 -5.45
C ASP A 577 -28.28 -30.16 -5.74
N SER A 578 -27.85 -30.92 -4.72
CA SER A 578 -27.40 -32.31 -4.85
C SER A 578 -26.18 -32.54 -5.75
N GLN A 579 -25.34 -31.51 -5.91
CA GLN A 579 -24.05 -31.61 -6.59
C GLN A 579 -22.95 -32.02 -5.62
N ALA A 580 -21.91 -32.71 -6.10
CA ALA A 580 -20.77 -33.09 -5.27
C ALA A 580 -19.92 -31.88 -4.86
N VAL A 581 -19.46 -31.84 -3.61
CA VAL A 581 -18.44 -30.87 -3.17
C VAL A 581 -17.05 -31.43 -3.48
N VAL A 582 -16.43 -30.95 -4.55
CA VAL A 582 -15.19 -31.54 -5.11
C VAL A 582 -13.89 -30.89 -4.67
N ASN A 583 -13.93 -29.72 -4.05
CA ASN A 583 -12.77 -29.12 -3.38
C ASN A 583 -13.13 -28.88 -1.93
N ILE A 584 -12.48 -29.61 -1.03
CA ILE A 584 -12.79 -29.57 0.40
C ILE A 584 -11.53 -29.07 1.10
N PRO A 585 -11.49 -27.82 1.60
CA PRO A 585 -10.45 -27.37 2.51
C PRO A 585 -10.44 -28.26 3.75
N MET A 586 -9.28 -28.72 4.18
CA MET A 586 -9.14 -29.67 5.28
C MET A 586 -8.05 -29.23 6.26
N MET A 587 -8.25 -29.56 7.52
CA MET A 587 -7.21 -29.46 8.55
C MET A 587 -6.94 -30.83 9.15
N SER A 588 -5.69 -31.11 9.48
CA SER A 588 -5.34 -32.26 10.30
C SER A 588 -4.57 -31.83 11.54
N ALA A 589 -4.70 -32.62 12.60
CA ALA A 589 -3.98 -32.40 13.84
C ALA A 589 -3.62 -33.74 14.50
N ILE A 590 -2.55 -33.76 15.25
CA ILE A 590 -2.16 -34.89 16.11
C ILE A 590 -1.92 -34.44 17.54
N GLY A 591 -2.22 -35.30 18.49
CA GLY A 591 -2.05 -35.07 19.92
C GLY A 591 -0.62 -35.18 20.43
N LYS A 592 -0.49 -34.91 21.74
CA LYS A 592 0.66 -35.34 22.57
C LYS A 592 0.38 -36.66 23.29
N SER A 593 -0.89 -37.01 23.45
CA SER A 593 -1.38 -38.19 24.16
C SER A 593 -2.52 -38.85 23.37
N ARG A 594 -3.13 -39.89 23.95
CA ARG A 594 -4.29 -40.60 23.38
C ARG A 594 -5.60 -39.84 23.59
N GLU A 595 -5.64 -38.95 24.57
CA GLU A 595 -6.82 -38.16 24.94
C GLU A 595 -6.88 -36.89 24.10
N PHE A 596 -8.08 -36.59 23.59
CA PHE A 596 -8.28 -35.36 22.84
C PHE A 596 -8.01 -34.14 23.71
N ALA A 597 -7.03 -33.34 23.30
CA ALA A 597 -6.54 -32.16 24.01
C ALA A 597 -5.85 -31.24 23.01
N HIS A 598 -5.08 -30.26 23.48
CA HIS A 598 -4.29 -29.42 22.58
C HIS A 598 -3.33 -30.25 21.71
N HIS A 599 -3.35 -30.03 20.40
CA HIS A 599 -2.52 -30.75 19.44
C HIS A 599 -1.03 -30.45 19.62
N SER A 600 -0.18 -31.42 19.31
CA SER A 600 1.28 -31.22 19.21
C SER A 600 1.68 -30.59 17.89
N ARG A 601 1.00 -30.98 16.80
CA ARG A 601 1.23 -30.50 15.43
C ARG A 601 -0.09 -30.45 14.69
N HIS A 602 -0.17 -29.55 13.72
CA HIS A 602 -1.32 -29.43 12.83
C HIS A 602 -0.84 -29.08 11.42
N ASN A 603 -1.71 -29.28 10.44
CA ASN A 603 -1.46 -28.93 9.05
C ASN A 603 -2.79 -28.61 8.34
N LYS A 604 -2.72 -27.92 7.20
CA LYS A 604 -3.87 -27.63 6.34
C LYS A 604 -3.60 -28.11 4.92
N GLY A 605 -4.67 -28.42 4.21
CA GLY A 605 -4.62 -28.93 2.84
C GLY A 605 -5.96 -28.76 2.15
N ILE A 606 -6.02 -29.10 0.87
CA ILE A 606 -7.26 -29.16 0.11
C ILE A 606 -7.35 -30.57 -0.45
N LEU A 607 -8.49 -31.22 -0.24
CA LEU A 607 -8.84 -32.46 -0.89
C LEU A 607 -9.60 -32.14 -2.17
N SER A 608 -9.00 -32.50 -3.30
CA SER A 608 -9.62 -32.37 -4.62
C SER A 608 -10.12 -33.74 -5.09
N LEU A 609 -11.38 -33.81 -5.49
CA LEU A 609 -12.04 -35.04 -5.91
C LEU A 609 -12.17 -35.10 -7.44
N VAL A 610 -11.70 -36.18 -8.04
CA VAL A 610 -11.82 -36.48 -9.47
C VAL A 610 -12.94 -37.46 -9.74
N SER A 611 -13.70 -37.23 -10.81
CA SER A 611 -14.72 -38.16 -11.29
C SER A 611 -14.06 -39.42 -11.83
N ILE A 612 -14.68 -40.57 -11.52
CA ILE A 612 -14.24 -41.88 -12.02
C ILE A 612 -14.90 -42.21 -13.38
N SER A 613 -16.01 -41.55 -13.72
CA SER A 613 -16.80 -41.81 -14.93
C SER A 613 -16.68 -40.75 -16.02
N ASP A 614 -16.22 -39.55 -15.68
CA ASP A 614 -16.27 -38.37 -16.56
C ASP A 614 -14.98 -37.53 -16.49
N SER A 615 -14.80 -36.65 -17.48
CA SER A 615 -13.67 -35.73 -17.53
C SER A 615 -13.71 -34.69 -16.40
N THR A 616 -12.78 -34.74 -15.45
CA THR A 616 -12.63 -33.69 -14.43
C THR A 616 -11.72 -32.60 -14.96
N CYS A 617 -12.14 -31.33 -14.94
CA CYS A 617 -11.26 -30.25 -15.39
C CYS A 617 -10.33 -29.80 -14.27
N LEU A 618 -9.10 -29.46 -14.67
CA LEU A 618 -8.12 -28.82 -13.82
C LEU A 618 -8.02 -27.35 -14.21
N CYS A 619 -8.40 -26.47 -13.29
CA CYS A 619 -8.39 -25.03 -13.49
C CYS A 619 -7.39 -24.37 -12.53
N ILE A 620 -6.96 -23.15 -12.86
CA ILE A 620 -6.18 -22.31 -11.96
C ILE A 620 -7.12 -21.76 -10.90
N ASP A 621 -6.78 -21.95 -9.62
CA ASP A 621 -7.52 -21.30 -8.53
C ASP A 621 -7.04 -19.84 -8.38
N GLY A 622 -7.86 -18.91 -8.90
CA GLY A 622 -7.62 -17.47 -8.87
C GLY A 622 -7.57 -16.83 -7.47
N THR A 623 -7.99 -17.54 -6.40
CA THR A 623 -7.78 -17.09 -5.02
C THR A 623 -6.38 -17.43 -4.49
N SER A 624 -5.64 -18.21 -5.27
CA SER A 624 -4.47 -18.93 -4.79
C SER A 624 -3.28 -18.73 -5.74
N SER A 625 -2.85 -17.49 -5.88
CA SER A 625 -1.49 -17.22 -6.34
C SER A 625 -0.51 -17.49 -5.20
N ASN A 626 -0.36 -18.77 -4.80
CA ASN A 626 0.59 -19.21 -3.76
C ASN A 626 2.06 -19.10 -4.19
N GLY A 627 2.37 -18.21 -5.12
CA GLY A 627 3.73 -17.81 -5.43
C GLY A 627 4.38 -17.03 -4.30
N GLY A 628 5.68 -16.82 -4.43
CA GLY A 628 6.47 -16.05 -3.50
C GLY A 628 7.46 -15.16 -4.23
N ILE A 629 7.67 -13.96 -3.70
CA ILE A 629 8.75 -13.08 -4.10
C ILE A 629 9.95 -13.42 -3.22
N CYS A 630 11.00 -13.93 -3.83
CA CYS A 630 12.13 -14.57 -3.16
C CYS A 630 13.44 -13.85 -3.50
N ASP A 631 14.48 -14.14 -2.71
CA ASP A 631 15.84 -13.76 -3.08
C ASP A 631 16.36 -14.58 -4.28
N SER A 632 17.57 -14.23 -4.74
CA SER A 632 18.23 -14.88 -5.89
C SER A 632 18.48 -16.37 -5.75
N LYS A 633 18.36 -16.93 -4.54
CA LYS A 633 18.51 -18.37 -4.26
C LYS A 633 17.15 -19.07 -4.10
N GLY A 634 16.03 -18.37 -4.29
CA GLY A 634 14.70 -18.89 -4.01
C GLY A 634 14.43 -19.05 -2.51
N GLN A 635 15.16 -18.32 -1.66
CA GLN A 635 15.02 -18.33 -0.21
C GLN A 635 14.38 -17.03 0.29
N GLY A 636 14.02 -16.99 1.58
CA GLY A 636 13.44 -15.81 2.21
C GLY A 636 12.16 -15.30 1.54
N CYS A 637 11.41 -16.23 0.91
CA CYS A 637 10.25 -15.93 0.08
C CYS A 637 9.12 -15.30 0.90
N GLU A 638 8.67 -14.14 0.44
CA GLU A 638 7.43 -13.53 0.89
C GLU A 638 6.28 -14.13 0.09
N ARG A 639 5.38 -14.85 0.76
CA ARG A 639 4.18 -15.39 0.10
C ARG A 639 3.40 -14.23 -0.49
N PHE A 640 3.16 -14.31 -1.79
CA PHE A 640 2.43 -13.30 -2.51
C PHE A 640 0.93 -13.46 -2.20
N ILE A 641 0.39 -12.50 -1.45
CA ILE A 641 -1.05 -12.34 -1.28
C ILE A 641 -1.31 -10.86 -1.49
N GLN A 642 -1.67 -10.49 -2.71
CA GLN A 642 -2.25 -9.18 -2.92
C GLN A 642 -3.73 -9.29 -2.63
N GLN A 643 -4.18 -8.60 -1.57
CA GLN A 643 -5.57 -8.62 -1.16
C GLN A 643 -6.37 -7.69 -2.07
N CYS A 644 -6.49 -8.08 -3.34
CA CYS A 644 -7.31 -7.40 -4.32
C CYS A 644 -8.77 -7.50 -3.90
N ALA A 645 -9.25 -6.44 -3.28
CA ALA A 645 -10.62 -6.33 -2.83
C ALA A 645 -11.56 -6.08 -4.00
N LYS A 646 -12.83 -6.46 -3.80
CA LYS A 646 -13.95 -5.98 -4.63
C LYS A 646 -14.27 -4.53 -4.25
N PRO A 647 -14.96 -3.77 -5.12
CA PRO A 647 -15.51 -2.46 -4.77
C PRO A 647 -16.37 -2.57 -3.51
N CYS A 648 -16.22 -1.62 -2.58
CA CYS A 648 -16.82 -1.70 -1.25
C CYS A 648 -18.36 -1.68 -1.29
N MET A 649 -18.98 -2.55 -0.50
CA MET A 649 -20.41 -2.48 -0.16
C MET A 649 -20.53 -2.24 1.35
N GLY A 650 -20.33 -0.98 1.75
CA GLY A 650 -21.01 -0.38 2.91
C GLY A 650 -20.60 -0.75 4.34
N ASN A 651 -19.48 -1.43 4.64
CA ASN A 651 -19.11 -1.72 6.03
C ASN A 651 -17.67 -1.36 6.44
N PHE A 652 -17.54 -0.86 7.67
CA PHE A 652 -16.30 -0.49 8.36
C PHE A 652 -15.27 -1.64 8.33
N GLY A 653 -14.03 -1.35 7.92
CA GLY A 653 -12.96 -2.36 7.85
C GLY A 653 -12.97 -3.25 6.60
N GLN A 654 -13.89 -3.05 5.64
CA GLN A 654 -13.73 -3.68 4.31
C GLN A 654 -12.54 -3.06 3.58
N ARG A 655 -11.63 -3.92 3.13
CA ARG A 655 -10.63 -3.54 2.12
C ARG A 655 -11.40 -3.17 0.86
N CYS A 656 -11.15 -1.98 0.31
CA CYS A 656 -11.78 -1.48 -0.90
C CYS A 656 -10.79 -1.55 -2.06
N GLY A 657 -11.24 -1.99 -3.23
CA GLY A 657 -10.42 -1.97 -4.43
C GLY A 657 -11.20 -2.18 -5.70
N SER A 658 -10.70 -1.60 -6.78
CA SER A 658 -11.25 -1.67 -8.14
C SER A 658 -10.36 -2.47 -9.07
N LEU A 659 -9.25 -3.05 -8.57
CA LEU A 659 -8.30 -3.81 -9.38
C LEU A 659 -8.95 -5.02 -10.07
N VAL A 660 -9.84 -5.71 -9.36
CA VAL A 660 -10.55 -6.87 -9.90
C VAL A 660 -11.51 -6.44 -11.01
N GLU A 661 -12.26 -5.35 -10.79
CA GLU A 661 -13.17 -4.76 -11.79
C GLU A 661 -12.40 -4.31 -13.04
N GLN A 662 -11.23 -3.69 -12.85
CA GLN A 662 -10.37 -3.19 -13.93
C GLN A 662 -9.47 -4.27 -14.54
N SER A 663 -9.59 -5.53 -14.09
CA SER A 663 -8.78 -6.66 -14.59
C SER A 663 -7.26 -6.42 -14.54
N ASN A 664 -6.81 -5.67 -13.52
CA ASN A 664 -5.40 -5.28 -13.39
C ASN A 664 -4.52 -6.50 -13.07
N PRO A 665 -3.34 -6.64 -13.71
CA PRO A 665 -2.47 -7.82 -13.53
C PRO A 665 -1.73 -7.87 -12.18
N VAL A 666 -1.73 -6.80 -11.39
CA VAL A 666 -0.99 -6.73 -10.13
C VAL A 666 -1.42 -7.84 -9.16
N CYS A 667 -2.73 -8.19 -9.13
CA CYS A 667 -3.37 -9.03 -8.11
C CYS A 667 -2.85 -10.45 -7.88
N VAL A 668 -2.01 -10.97 -8.77
CA VAL A 668 -1.49 -12.33 -8.67
C VAL A 668 0.00 -12.36 -8.92
N ALA A 669 0.70 -13.22 -8.18
CA ALA A 669 2.16 -13.34 -8.24
C ALA A 669 2.64 -13.48 -9.68
N ARG A 670 1.94 -14.30 -10.48
CA ARG A 670 2.26 -14.59 -11.89
C ARG A 670 2.49 -13.33 -12.72
N SER A 671 1.70 -12.30 -12.52
CA SER A 671 1.68 -11.11 -13.36
C SER A 671 2.17 -9.85 -12.67
N TYR A 672 2.52 -9.93 -11.38
CA TYR A 672 3.16 -8.86 -10.64
C TYR A 672 4.61 -8.62 -11.09
N SER A 673 4.94 -7.46 -11.63
CA SER A 673 6.27 -7.22 -12.23
C SER A 673 7.01 -6.00 -11.68
N GLY A 674 6.49 -5.37 -10.64
CA GLY A 674 7.17 -4.25 -10.02
C GLY A 674 6.23 -3.56 -9.06
N GLY A 675 6.81 -2.70 -8.23
CA GLY A 675 6.07 -1.98 -7.21
C GLY A 675 6.51 -2.33 -5.80
N GLN A 676 5.71 -1.93 -4.83
CA GLN A 676 6.07 -1.89 -3.42
C GLN A 676 6.59 -3.22 -2.87
N LYS A 677 6.07 -4.37 -3.35
CA LYS A 677 6.52 -5.70 -2.89
C LYS A 677 7.96 -6.02 -3.28
N CYS A 678 8.55 -5.32 -4.24
CA CYS A 678 9.95 -5.48 -4.62
C CYS A 678 10.89 -4.56 -3.82
N CYS A 679 10.34 -3.68 -2.96
CA CYS A 679 11.07 -2.85 -2.00
C CYS A 679 10.98 -3.44 -0.58
N ARG A 680 11.94 -4.29 -0.18
CA ARG A 680 11.95 -5.00 1.13
C ARG A 680 12.33 -4.16 2.35
N GLY A 681 12.22 -2.83 2.25
CA GLY A 681 12.70 -1.92 3.29
C GLY A 681 14.16 -1.51 3.13
N ASN A 682 14.77 -1.06 4.23
CA ASN A 682 16.07 -0.40 4.22
C ASN A 682 17.19 -1.24 3.57
N GLY A 683 17.98 -0.61 2.72
CA GLY A 683 19.13 -1.23 2.07
C GLY A 683 18.79 -2.11 0.87
N THR A 684 17.51 -2.16 0.44
CA THR A 684 17.13 -2.82 -0.82
C THR A 684 17.89 -2.19 -1.98
N ILE A 685 18.46 -3.02 -2.87
CA ILE A 685 19.17 -2.59 -4.06
C ILE A 685 18.32 -2.87 -5.29
N LEU A 686 17.88 -1.82 -5.97
CA LEU A 686 17.02 -1.85 -7.16
C LEU A 686 17.83 -2.00 -8.47
N LEU A 687 18.96 -2.70 -8.41
CA LEU A 687 19.84 -2.97 -9.54
C LEU A 687 20.06 -4.46 -9.68
N ASP A 688 20.27 -4.92 -10.91
CA ASP A 688 20.71 -6.29 -11.13
C ASP A 688 22.13 -6.53 -10.58
N TRP A 689 22.48 -7.79 -10.30
CA TRP A 689 23.78 -8.15 -9.71
C TRP A 689 24.97 -7.59 -10.50
N HIS A 690 24.91 -7.67 -11.83
CA HIS A 690 25.98 -7.21 -12.72
C HIS A 690 26.10 -5.69 -12.82
N GLN A 691 25.10 -4.95 -12.34
CA GLN A 691 25.05 -3.49 -12.39
C GLN A 691 25.58 -2.82 -11.12
N ASP A 692 25.97 -3.58 -10.11
CA ASP A 692 26.53 -3.08 -8.84
C ASP A 692 28.04 -2.98 -8.95
N SER A 693 28.51 -1.82 -9.40
CA SER A 693 29.93 -1.53 -9.61
C SER A 693 30.52 -0.70 -8.46
N PRO A 694 31.85 -0.74 -8.23
CA PRO A 694 32.51 0.12 -7.26
C PRO A 694 32.22 1.62 -7.46
N ALA A 695 32.03 2.07 -8.71
CA ALA A 695 31.72 3.46 -9.04
C ALA A 695 30.35 3.91 -8.49
N GLN A 696 29.40 2.99 -8.27
CA GLN A 696 28.09 3.31 -7.68
C GLN A 696 28.10 3.33 -6.16
N LYS A 697 29.19 2.88 -5.52
CA LYS A 697 29.31 2.81 -4.05
C LYS A 697 29.68 4.14 -3.40
N GLU A 698 29.86 5.21 -4.17
CA GLU A 698 29.98 6.56 -3.62
C GLU A 698 28.68 6.99 -2.93
N LEU A 699 28.79 7.32 -1.64
CA LEU A 699 27.68 7.76 -0.81
C LEU A 699 27.23 9.18 -1.18
N LEU A 700 25.95 9.32 -1.51
CA LEU A 700 25.25 10.59 -1.46
C LEU A 700 24.84 10.85 -0.02
N ARG A 701 25.12 12.04 0.52
CA ARG A 701 24.86 12.37 1.93
C ARG A 701 24.07 13.65 2.07
N TYR A 702 22.98 13.61 2.80
CA TYR A 702 22.03 14.72 2.86
C TYR A 702 21.15 14.68 4.10
N HIS A 703 20.36 15.73 4.28
CA HIS A 703 19.35 15.84 5.34
C HIS A 703 18.01 16.17 4.70
N MET A 704 16.90 15.73 5.30
CA MET A 704 15.59 16.30 4.99
C MET A 704 15.35 17.48 5.92
N LYS A 705 14.85 18.57 5.35
CA LYS A 705 14.53 19.83 6.01
C LYS A 705 13.01 20.02 5.95
N PHE A 706 12.40 20.29 7.09
CA PHE A 706 10.99 20.65 7.20
C PHE A 706 10.86 22.03 7.83
N ARG A 707 10.12 22.91 7.18
CA ARG A 707 9.75 24.24 7.70
C ARG A 707 8.29 24.23 8.10
N PHE A 708 8.00 24.43 9.38
CA PHE A 708 6.62 24.47 9.88
C PHE A 708 6.19 25.91 10.12
N TYR A 709 5.10 26.32 9.49
CA TYR A 709 4.47 27.62 9.71
C TYR A 709 3.40 27.49 10.77
N PHE A 710 3.38 28.43 11.72
CA PHE A 710 2.54 28.31 12.89
C PHE A 710 2.00 29.64 13.42
N GLN A 711 0.96 29.52 14.24
CA GLN A 711 0.41 30.57 15.09
C GLN A 711 0.15 30.05 16.50
N GLU A 712 0.01 30.95 17.46
CA GLU A 712 -0.45 30.59 18.81
C GLU A 712 -1.94 30.22 18.78
N TYR A 713 -2.28 29.06 19.34
CA TYR A 713 -3.67 28.63 19.43
C TYR A 713 -4.34 29.25 20.65
N ASN A 714 -5.47 29.91 20.41
CA ASN A 714 -6.44 30.33 21.43
C ASN A 714 -7.74 29.53 21.24
N ASP A 715 -8.26 28.95 22.33
CA ASP A 715 -9.51 28.17 22.37
C ASP A 715 -10.79 29.05 22.42
N GLY A 716 -10.62 30.38 22.44
CA GLY A 716 -11.72 31.35 22.58
C GLY A 716 -12.16 31.54 24.03
N SER A 717 -11.49 30.88 25.00
CA SER A 717 -11.82 31.04 26.41
C SER A 717 -11.46 32.43 26.94
N ILE A 718 -12.21 32.87 27.95
CA ILE A 718 -12.03 34.19 28.58
C ILE A 718 -10.67 34.22 29.29
N PRO A 719 -9.81 35.23 29.04
CA PRO A 719 -8.53 35.39 29.73
C PRO A 719 -8.69 35.33 31.25
N SER A 720 -7.70 34.74 31.93
CA SER A 720 -7.71 34.55 33.38
C SER A 720 -7.91 35.86 34.15
N SER A 721 -7.44 36.99 33.59
CA SER A 721 -7.63 38.34 34.15
C SER A 721 -9.09 38.78 34.21
N LEU A 722 -9.90 38.35 33.25
CA LEU A 722 -11.35 38.61 33.16
C LEU A 722 -12.16 37.57 33.97
N GLN A 723 -11.61 36.37 34.22
CA GLN A 723 -12.24 35.33 35.07
C GLN A 723 -12.29 35.72 36.56
N THR A 724 -11.27 36.43 37.06
CA THR A 724 -11.27 36.93 38.45
C THR A 724 -12.35 37.98 38.68
N THR A 725 -12.56 38.89 37.72
CA THR A 725 -13.64 39.88 37.77
C THR A 725 -15.03 39.26 37.67
N THR A 726 -15.21 38.12 36.98
CA THR A 726 -16.52 37.46 36.85
C THR A 726 -16.91 36.66 38.09
N LEU A 727 -15.96 36.06 38.81
CA LEU A 727 -16.24 35.43 40.11
C LEU A 727 -16.61 36.48 41.16
N GLU A 728 -15.89 37.61 41.20
CA GLU A 728 -16.25 38.74 42.07
C GLU A 728 -17.57 39.40 41.69
N ALA A 729 -17.88 39.52 40.39
CA ALA A 729 -19.17 40.03 39.92
C ALA A 729 -20.32 39.05 40.22
N ALA A 730 -20.11 37.74 40.06
CA ALA A 730 -21.10 36.71 40.40
C ALA A 730 -21.40 36.69 41.91
N ASP A 731 -20.38 36.85 42.76
CA ASP A 731 -20.56 36.98 44.22
C ASP A 731 -21.27 38.29 44.60
N LYS A 732 -21.01 39.40 43.89
CA LYS A 732 -21.73 40.68 44.07
C LYS A 732 -23.19 40.61 43.60
N ILE A 733 -23.48 39.90 42.50
CA ILE A 733 -24.85 39.65 41.99
C ILE A 733 -25.64 38.77 42.97
N ARG A 734 -24.98 37.79 43.61
CA ARG A 734 -25.58 36.97 44.67
C ARG A 734 -25.98 37.78 45.90
N GLN A 735 -25.29 38.90 46.15
CA GLN A 735 -25.47 39.73 47.34
C GLN A 735 -26.35 40.97 47.12
N ARG A 736 -26.66 41.41 45.89
CA ARG A 736 -27.57 42.54 45.65
C ARG A 736 -28.44 42.37 44.39
N ARG A 737 -29.77 42.41 44.58
CA ARG A 737 -30.76 42.63 43.52
C ARG A 737 -30.72 44.09 43.07
N THR A 738 -29.91 44.43 42.08
CA THR A 738 -30.03 45.69 41.34
C THR A 738 -29.59 45.54 39.89
N ASP A 739 -30.21 46.32 39.01
CA ASP A 739 -30.24 46.28 37.54
C ASP A 739 -28.90 46.57 36.81
N ILE A 740 -27.75 46.27 37.43
CA ILE A 740 -26.41 46.49 36.84
C ILE A 740 -25.93 45.28 36.00
N ALA A 741 -26.59 44.13 36.12
CA ALA A 741 -26.11 42.88 35.52
C ALA A 741 -26.36 42.72 34.01
N THR A 742 -27.17 43.56 33.36
CA THR A 742 -27.52 43.35 31.94
C THR A 742 -26.40 43.73 30.98
N THR A 743 -25.55 44.71 31.27
CA THR A 743 -24.49 45.15 30.33
C THR A 743 -23.28 44.21 30.33
N GLU A 744 -22.81 43.77 31.50
CA GLU A 744 -21.66 42.84 31.62
C GLU A 744 -22.01 41.43 31.16
N ILE A 745 -23.21 40.92 31.48
CA ILE A 745 -23.70 39.63 30.95
C ILE A 745 -23.89 39.72 29.43
N SER A 746 -24.37 40.85 28.89
CA SER A 746 -24.44 41.07 27.45
C SER A 746 -23.07 41.23 26.78
N GLN A 747 -22.03 41.62 27.52
CA GLN A 747 -20.64 41.65 27.02
C GLN A 747 -19.99 40.27 27.07
N LEU A 748 -20.30 39.43 28.06
CA LEU A 748 -19.87 38.02 28.14
C LEU A 748 -20.57 37.13 27.12
N LEU A 749 -21.87 37.33 26.90
CA LEU A 749 -22.61 36.65 25.84
C LEU A 749 -22.14 37.09 24.46
N ARG A 750 -21.77 38.37 24.28
CA ARG A 750 -21.09 38.85 23.06
C ARG A 750 -19.68 38.30 22.92
N TYR A 751 -18.91 38.21 24.00
CA TYR A 751 -17.57 37.61 23.99
C TYR A 751 -17.60 36.14 23.56
N ASN A 752 -18.56 35.36 24.08
CA ASN A 752 -18.74 33.95 23.68
C ASN A 752 -19.37 33.78 22.28
N SER A 753 -20.16 34.75 21.79
CA SER A 753 -20.70 34.70 20.41
C SER A 753 -19.70 35.16 19.36
N ASP A 754 -18.76 36.03 19.73
CA ASP A 754 -17.82 36.68 18.81
C ASP A 754 -16.42 36.03 18.80
N ASN A 755 -16.06 35.25 19.84
CA ASN A 755 -14.72 34.62 19.97
C ASN A 755 -14.79 33.08 19.98
N GLY A 756 -15.04 32.49 18.80
CA GLY A 756 -14.75 31.08 18.56
C GLY A 756 -13.25 30.76 18.67
N PRO A 757 -12.83 29.49 18.58
CA PRO A 757 -11.42 29.14 18.60
C PRO A 757 -10.70 29.83 17.44
N SER A 758 -9.44 30.20 17.68
CA SER A 758 -8.58 30.82 16.66
C SER A 758 -8.44 29.95 15.41
N HIS A 759 -8.44 28.63 15.59
CA HIS A 759 -8.32 27.64 14.52
C HIS A 759 -9.18 26.41 14.79
N TYR A 760 -9.64 25.75 13.73
CA TYR A 760 -10.21 24.42 13.81
C TYR A 760 -9.16 23.36 13.47
N ASN A 761 -9.14 22.27 14.24
CA ASN A 761 -8.24 21.15 13.98
C ASN A 761 -8.68 20.41 12.71
N LEU A 762 -7.81 20.35 11.72
CA LEU A 762 -8.04 19.61 10.49
C LEU A 762 -7.69 18.13 10.67
N ASN A 763 -8.71 17.33 10.96
CA ASN A 763 -8.58 15.88 11.03
C ASN A 763 -8.20 15.33 9.64
N ARG A 764 -7.29 14.36 9.64
CA ARG A 764 -6.87 13.68 8.41
C ARG A 764 -7.81 12.54 8.07
N TYR A 765 -8.24 12.52 6.81
CA TYR A 765 -9.03 11.47 6.18
C TYR A 765 -8.21 10.96 5.01
N TYR A 766 -7.58 9.81 5.20
CA TYR A 766 -6.60 9.32 4.25
C TYR A 766 -7.10 8.06 3.55
N TYR A 767 -7.16 8.10 2.22
CA TYR A 767 -7.56 6.96 1.43
C TYR A 767 -6.38 6.44 0.64
N GLN A 768 -5.66 5.57 1.35
CA GLN A 768 -4.75 4.50 0.93
C GLN A 768 -3.29 4.89 0.59
N THR A 769 -2.37 4.24 1.31
CA THR A 769 -0.92 4.22 1.06
C THR A 769 -0.64 2.86 0.39
N GLU A 770 -0.23 2.89 -0.88
CA GLU A 770 0.24 1.83 -1.80
C GLU A 770 -0.08 0.35 -1.51
N ALA A 771 0.31 -0.22 -0.36
CA ALA A 771 0.18 -1.65 -0.03
C ALA A 771 -1.25 -2.21 -0.07
N ASP A 772 -2.24 -1.37 0.26
CA ASP A 772 -3.67 -1.70 0.26
C ASP A 772 -4.46 -0.80 -0.72
N ALA A 773 -3.76 0.05 -1.48
CA ALA A 773 -4.33 1.13 -2.27
C ALA A 773 -4.84 0.75 -3.66
N SER A 774 -5.06 -0.53 -3.90
CA SER A 774 -5.16 -0.99 -5.29
C SER A 774 -3.95 -0.50 -6.11
N GLU A 775 -2.72 -0.66 -5.60
CA GLU A 775 -1.49 -0.46 -6.39
C GLU A 775 -1.72 -1.05 -7.77
N TYR A 776 -1.57 -0.22 -8.80
CA TYR A 776 -2.07 -0.46 -10.13
C TYR A 776 -0.90 -0.55 -11.08
N ASP A 777 -0.86 -1.63 -11.83
CA ASP A 777 0.08 -1.84 -12.90
C ASP A 777 -0.43 -1.13 -14.17
N VAL A 778 0.20 -0.05 -14.60
CA VAL A 778 -0.14 0.66 -15.85
C VAL A 778 0.72 0.08 -16.98
N PRO A 779 0.19 -0.82 -17.84
CA PRO A 779 0.99 -1.39 -18.92
C PRO A 779 1.32 -0.35 -20.01
N PRO A 780 2.38 -0.56 -20.81
CA PRO A 780 2.58 0.22 -22.03
C PRO A 780 1.38 0.04 -22.97
N ALA A 781 1.01 1.10 -23.68
CA ALA A 781 -0.18 1.13 -24.52
C ALA A 781 -0.18 0.01 -25.58
N PHE A 782 0.98 -0.37 -26.11
CA PHE A 782 1.11 -1.36 -27.16
C PHE A 782 2.24 -2.34 -26.90
N ALA A 783 2.08 -3.58 -27.36
CA ALA A 783 3.18 -4.52 -27.49
C ALA A 783 4.13 -4.00 -28.57
N ARG A 784 5.42 -3.85 -28.25
CA ARG A 784 6.42 -3.30 -29.17
C ARG A 784 7.22 -4.39 -29.83
N ARG A 785 7.63 -4.16 -31.09
CA ARG A 785 8.72 -4.92 -31.70
C ARG A 785 10.06 -4.27 -31.35
N ALA A 786 11.04 -5.08 -31.01
CA ALA A 786 12.42 -4.68 -30.87
C ALA A 786 13.30 -5.53 -31.79
N LYS A 787 14.38 -4.95 -32.32
CA LYS A 787 15.46 -5.73 -32.94
C LYS A 787 16.48 -6.04 -31.86
N SER A 788 16.59 -7.32 -31.51
CA SER A 788 17.64 -7.78 -30.60
C SER A 788 19.03 -7.42 -31.12
N LYS A 789 20.04 -7.42 -30.24
CA LYS A 789 21.47 -7.27 -30.63
C LYS A 789 21.94 -8.27 -31.69
N LEU A 790 21.22 -9.37 -31.90
CA LEU A 790 21.48 -10.38 -32.93
C LEU A 790 20.71 -10.13 -34.25
N GLY A 791 20.05 -8.98 -34.40
CA GLY A 791 19.28 -8.61 -35.59
C GLY A 791 17.92 -9.29 -35.72
N LYS A 792 17.54 -10.16 -34.77
CA LYS A 792 16.23 -10.83 -34.75
C LYS A 792 15.15 -9.90 -34.21
N GLU A 793 14.05 -9.78 -34.93
CA GLU A 793 12.84 -9.12 -34.42
C GLU A 793 12.16 -9.97 -33.35
N ILE A 794 11.84 -9.33 -32.24
CA ILE A 794 11.13 -9.92 -31.11
C ILE A 794 9.98 -8.98 -30.72
N VAL A 795 8.84 -9.57 -30.36
CA VAL A 795 7.77 -8.82 -29.69
C VAL A 795 8.10 -8.83 -28.21
N LEU A 796 8.22 -7.64 -27.62
CA LEU A 796 8.47 -7.51 -26.20
C LEU A 796 7.27 -8.03 -25.42
N PRO A 797 7.48 -8.93 -24.45
CA PRO A 797 6.40 -9.34 -23.58
C PRO A 797 5.90 -8.12 -22.79
N ILE A 798 4.58 -8.00 -22.64
CA ILE A 798 3.99 -7.15 -21.62
C ILE A 798 3.69 -8.06 -20.43
N PRO A 799 4.46 -7.98 -19.33
CA PRO A 799 4.12 -8.72 -18.12
C PRO A 799 2.65 -8.53 -17.73
N GLY A 800 1.97 -9.64 -17.40
CA GLY A 800 0.53 -9.64 -17.11
C GLY A 800 -0.44 -9.61 -18.31
N TYR A 801 0.08 -9.47 -19.53
CA TYR A 801 -0.68 -9.57 -20.78
C TYR A 801 0.05 -10.46 -21.81
N PRO A 802 0.28 -11.76 -21.49
CA PRO A 802 1.00 -12.67 -22.39
C PRO A 802 0.27 -12.80 -23.73
N GLY A 803 1.00 -12.67 -24.83
CA GLY A 803 0.44 -12.80 -26.19
C GLY A 803 -0.53 -11.70 -26.59
N TRP A 804 -0.51 -10.53 -25.94
CA TRP A 804 -1.35 -9.40 -26.31
C TRP A 804 -1.16 -9.03 -27.79
N PRO A 805 -2.25 -8.78 -28.55
CA PRO A 805 -2.13 -8.44 -29.97
C PRO A 805 -1.32 -7.18 -30.18
N GLU A 806 -0.44 -7.21 -31.18
CA GLU A 806 0.28 -6.03 -31.61
C GLU A 806 -0.67 -4.94 -32.09
N ASN A 807 -0.25 -3.68 -31.93
CA ASN A 807 -0.99 -2.48 -32.35
C ASN A 807 -2.40 -2.35 -31.73
N LYS A 808 -2.75 -3.19 -30.76
CA LYS A 808 -3.99 -3.07 -30.00
C LYS A 808 -3.69 -2.37 -28.66
N PRO A 809 -4.38 -1.26 -28.33
CA PRO A 809 -4.23 -0.62 -27.02
C PRO A 809 -4.51 -1.61 -25.89
N THR A 810 -3.69 -1.62 -24.86
CA THR A 810 -3.92 -2.43 -23.64
C THR A 810 -5.23 -2.03 -22.95
N PRO A 811 -5.87 -2.94 -22.18
CA PRO A 811 -7.11 -2.61 -21.46
C PRO A 811 -6.94 -1.37 -20.58
N GLY A 812 -7.95 -0.50 -20.52
CA GLY A 812 -7.89 0.77 -19.79
C GLY A 812 -7.14 1.90 -20.53
N THR A 813 -6.54 1.62 -21.69
CA THR A 813 -5.82 2.62 -22.50
C THR A 813 -6.69 3.16 -23.64
N SER A 814 -6.70 4.48 -23.78
CA SER A 814 -7.29 5.19 -24.91
C SER A 814 -6.22 5.99 -25.63
N CYS A 815 -6.23 5.98 -26.96
CA CYS A 815 -5.21 6.64 -27.77
C CYS A 815 -5.81 7.60 -28.80
N THR A 816 -5.10 8.69 -29.08
CA THR A 816 -5.39 9.68 -30.12
C THR A 816 -4.21 9.77 -31.10
N GLY A 817 -4.48 10.26 -32.31
CA GLY A 817 -3.48 10.33 -33.39
C GLY A 817 -3.22 9.00 -34.09
N ARG A 818 -2.12 8.94 -34.87
CA ARG A 818 -1.72 7.75 -35.64
C ARG A 818 -0.90 6.78 -34.79
N CYS A 819 -1.55 5.93 -34.00
CA CYS A 819 -0.84 4.95 -33.17
C CYS A 819 -0.59 3.58 -33.84
N PRO A 820 0.44 2.81 -33.43
CA PRO A 820 1.41 3.10 -32.35
C PRO A 820 2.64 3.93 -32.75
N ASP A 821 2.93 4.06 -34.05
CA ASP A 821 4.23 4.57 -34.54
C ASP A 821 4.21 6.01 -35.04
N GLY A 822 3.05 6.66 -35.11
CA GLY A 822 2.93 8.04 -35.55
C GLY A 822 3.48 9.03 -34.52
N PRO A 823 4.09 10.14 -34.97
CA PRO A 823 4.65 11.16 -34.08
C PRO A 823 3.59 11.91 -33.26
N ASP A 824 2.33 11.85 -33.69
CA ASP A 824 1.14 12.38 -33.02
C ASP A 824 0.44 11.34 -32.14
N CYS A 825 1.00 10.13 -31.97
CA CYS A 825 0.40 9.11 -31.12
C CYS A 825 0.51 9.50 -29.65
N GLU A 826 -0.64 9.68 -29.01
CA GLU A 826 -0.76 9.92 -27.58
C GLU A 826 -1.72 8.89 -26.98
N CYS A 827 -1.35 8.33 -25.83
CA CYS A 827 -2.17 7.33 -25.15
C CYS A 827 -2.20 7.60 -23.66
N VAL A 828 -3.39 7.43 -23.12
CA VAL A 828 -3.72 7.67 -21.72
C VAL A 828 -4.34 6.40 -21.14
N HIS A 829 -3.81 5.96 -20.00
CA HIS A 829 -4.38 4.91 -19.18
C HIS A 829 -5.18 5.53 -18.04
N GLU A 830 -6.40 5.03 -17.83
CA GLU A 830 -7.25 5.48 -16.75
C GLU A 830 -7.30 4.46 -15.60
N ILE A 831 -7.06 4.95 -14.38
CA ILE A 831 -7.23 4.19 -13.14
C ILE A 831 -8.43 4.78 -12.39
N ARG A 832 -9.38 3.94 -12.02
CA ARG A 832 -10.53 4.32 -11.19
C ARG A 832 -10.40 3.70 -9.81
N ALA A 833 -10.73 4.41 -8.75
CA ALA A 833 -10.84 3.84 -7.40
C ALA A 833 -12.10 4.35 -6.71
N ARG A 834 -12.92 3.42 -6.19
CA ARG A 834 -14.13 3.74 -5.41
C ARG A 834 -13.89 3.49 -3.94
N PHE A 835 -14.24 4.46 -3.11
CA PHE A 835 -14.12 4.37 -1.66
C PHE A 835 -15.28 5.11 -0.98
N HIS A 836 -15.53 4.82 0.29
CA HIS A 836 -16.59 5.48 1.05
C HIS A 836 -15.98 6.23 2.23
N LEU A 837 -16.59 7.36 2.58
CA LEU A 837 -16.37 7.93 3.90
C LEU A 837 -16.87 6.97 5.00
N PRO A 838 -16.27 6.97 6.18
CA PRO A 838 -16.50 5.92 7.17
C PRO A 838 -17.84 6.17 7.86
N ALA A 839 -18.67 5.13 7.98
CA ALA A 839 -20.05 5.25 8.44
C ALA A 839 -20.23 5.26 9.97
N LYS A 840 -19.27 4.75 10.76
CA LYS A 840 -19.35 4.63 12.23
C LYS A 840 -17.98 4.81 12.90
N ARG A 841 -17.95 5.40 14.10
CA ARG A 841 -16.80 5.36 15.00
C ARG A 841 -17.12 4.46 16.21
N ASN A 842 -16.10 3.99 16.93
CA ASN A 842 -16.29 3.24 18.18
C ASN A 842 -16.85 4.10 19.34
N ASP A 843 -16.95 5.42 19.16
CA ASP A 843 -17.53 6.39 20.11
C ASP A 843 -18.94 6.89 19.73
N GLY A 844 -19.52 6.43 18.61
CA GLY A 844 -20.88 6.79 18.16
C GLY A 844 -21.06 6.82 16.63
N ASP A 845 -22.25 7.26 16.17
CA ASP A 845 -22.53 7.49 14.75
C ASP A 845 -21.69 8.69 14.24
N SER A 846 -20.89 8.48 13.20
CA SER A 846 -20.17 9.57 12.53
C SER A 846 -21.18 10.41 11.74
N LYS A 847 -21.10 11.74 11.85
CA LYS A 847 -22.01 12.66 11.15
C LYS A 847 -21.52 13.08 9.76
N GLY A 848 -20.28 12.77 9.40
CA GLY A 848 -19.63 13.18 8.16
C GLY A 848 -18.53 14.22 8.37
N ILE A 849 -18.01 14.75 7.27
CA ILE A 849 -16.90 15.72 7.26
C ILE A 849 -17.22 16.92 6.37
N ARG A 850 -16.79 18.11 6.79
CA ARG A 850 -16.60 19.23 5.87
C ARG A 850 -15.20 19.11 5.28
N LEU A 851 -15.12 18.80 3.99
CA LEU A 851 -13.85 18.71 3.26
C LEU A 851 -13.25 20.12 3.10
N LEU A 852 -12.00 20.29 3.51
CA LEU A 852 -11.30 21.59 3.53
C LEU A 852 -9.94 21.57 2.83
N TRP A 853 -9.34 20.39 2.68
CA TRP A 853 -8.12 20.21 1.91
C TRP A 853 -8.15 18.83 1.27
N ALA A 854 -7.73 18.72 0.01
CA ALA A 854 -7.59 17.45 -0.68
C ALA A 854 -6.39 17.51 -1.62
N ASN A 855 -5.56 16.48 -1.57
CA ASN A 855 -4.47 16.28 -2.51
C ASN A 855 -4.38 14.82 -2.91
N GLY A 856 -4.21 14.57 -4.20
CA GLY A 856 -3.95 13.26 -4.77
C GLY A 856 -2.55 12.77 -4.41
N HIS A 857 -2.26 11.54 -4.79
CA HIS A 857 -0.90 10.99 -4.76
C HIS A 857 -0.51 10.57 -6.17
N CYS A 858 0.65 11.00 -6.65
CA CYS A 858 0.99 10.79 -8.05
C CYS A 858 2.47 10.60 -8.37
N HIS A 859 2.76 9.68 -9.28
CA HIS A 859 4.12 9.33 -9.64
C HIS A 859 4.54 10.03 -10.94
N ALA A 860 5.76 10.55 -10.93
CA ALA A 860 6.41 11.07 -12.12
C ALA A 860 6.95 9.92 -12.97
N PRO A 861 6.99 10.02 -14.31
CA PRO A 861 6.52 11.13 -15.15
C PRO A 861 5.16 10.84 -15.81
N THR A 862 4.37 9.92 -15.26
CA THR A 862 3.15 9.41 -15.90
C THR A 862 1.94 10.27 -15.67
N CYS A 863 1.85 10.82 -14.46
CA CYS A 863 0.67 11.49 -13.98
C CYS A 863 0.24 12.63 -14.89
N LEU A 864 -0.95 12.57 -15.46
CA LEU A 864 -1.52 13.71 -16.18
C LEU A 864 -2.42 14.51 -15.25
N ASP A 865 -3.38 13.83 -14.63
CA ASP A 865 -4.33 14.44 -13.71
C ASP A 865 -4.98 13.41 -12.78
N LEU A 866 -5.55 13.93 -11.69
CA LEU A 866 -6.42 13.22 -10.75
C LEU A 866 -7.70 14.01 -10.53
N GLU A 867 -8.83 13.31 -10.54
CA GLU A 867 -10.16 13.84 -10.27
C GLU A 867 -10.82 13.09 -9.13
N LEU A 868 -11.39 13.84 -8.19
CA LEU A 868 -12.18 13.34 -7.07
C LEU A 868 -13.65 13.69 -7.31
N TYR A 869 -14.50 12.67 -7.34
CA TYR A 869 -15.94 12.79 -7.51
C TYR A 869 -16.69 12.32 -6.28
N ARG A 870 -17.81 12.98 -6.01
CA ARG A 870 -18.88 12.46 -5.15
C ARG A 870 -19.85 11.62 -5.98
N MET A 871 -20.38 10.56 -5.39
CA MET A 871 -21.17 9.54 -6.07
C MET A 871 -22.40 9.07 -5.28
N ASP A 872 -22.66 9.60 -4.09
CA ASP A 872 -23.88 9.25 -3.34
C ASP A 872 -25.16 9.81 -4.01
N PRO A 873 -26.34 9.23 -3.71
CA PRO A 873 -27.59 9.57 -4.39
C PRO A 873 -27.89 11.08 -4.42
N GLY A 874 -28.13 11.61 -5.61
CA GLY A 874 -28.36 13.05 -5.84
C GLY A 874 -27.10 13.87 -6.14
N HIS A 875 -25.91 13.24 -6.11
CA HIS A 875 -24.62 13.83 -6.41
C HIS A 875 -23.82 12.98 -7.41
N GLU A 876 -24.49 12.26 -8.32
CA GLU A 876 -23.84 11.33 -9.23
C GLU A 876 -22.82 12.04 -10.14
N MET A 877 -21.54 11.66 -10.01
CA MET A 877 -20.41 12.26 -10.75
C MET A 877 -20.22 13.77 -10.48
N GLU A 878 -20.54 14.25 -9.28
CA GLU A 878 -20.24 15.62 -8.89
C GLU A 878 -18.73 15.78 -8.65
N LEU A 879 -18.06 16.60 -9.48
CA LEU A 879 -16.62 16.86 -9.35
C LEU A 879 -16.35 17.71 -8.10
N LEU A 880 -15.57 17.17 -7.16
CA LEU A 880 -15.12 17.88 -5.97
C LEU A 880 -13.78 18.58 -6.24
N CYS A 881 -12.81 17.87 -6.80
CA CYS A 881 -11.46 18.38 -7.02
C CYS A 881 -10.86 17.79 -8.30
N ARG A 882 -10.15 18.64 -9.07
CA ARG A 882 -9.33 18.23 -10.21
C ARG A 882 -7.93 18.79 -10.07
N GLN A 883 -6.95 17.92 -10.12
CA GLN A 883 -5.54 18.27 -10.04
C GLN A 883 -4.85 17.90 -11.33
N VAL A 884 -4.17 18.87 -11.94
CA VAL A 884 -3.39 18.64 -13.14
C VAL A 884 -1.92 18.67 -12.74
N ALA A 885 -1.18 17.64 -13.12
CA ALA A 885 0.24 17.57 -12.83
C ALA A 885 1.00 18.67 -13.58
N VAL A 886 1.86 19.39 -12.88
CA VAL A 886 2.75 20.38 -13.48
C VAL A 886 4.13 19.77 -13.63
N TYR A 887 4.60 19.70 -14.88
CA TYR A 887 5.87 19.08 -15.23
C TYR A 887 6.99 20.10 -15.23
N GLY A 888 8.08 19.76 -14.54
CA GLY A 888 9.29 20.56 -14.59
C GLY A 888 9.93 20.55 -15.98
N GLN A 889 10.47 21.69 -16.40
CA GLN A 889 11.05 21.93 -17.73
C GLN A 889 12.59 21.88 -17.73
N GLY A 890 13.22 21.80 -16.56
CA GLY A 890 14.68 21.81 -16.43
C GLY A 890 15.29 23.22 -16.34
N ASN A 891 14.54 24.28 -16.07
CA ASN A 891 15.09 25.62 -15.94
C ASN A 891 15.58 25.92 -14.50
N LEU A 892 16.56 25.15 -14.05
CA LEU A 892 17.12 25.21 -12.69
C LEU A 892 17.74 26.58 -12.31
N THR A 893 18.07 27.41 -13.31
CA THR A 893 18.55 28.78 -13.07
C THR A 893 17.44 29.77 -12.73
N HIS A 894 16.20 29.47 -13.14
CA HIS A 894 15.03 30.32 -12.85
C HIS A 894 14.28 29.82 -11.62
N ASP A 895 14.01 28.52 -11.56
CA ASP A 895 13.47 27.84 -10.38
C ASP A 895 14.29 26.58 -10.13
N ARG A 896 15.00 26.54 -8.99
CA ARG A 896 15.85 25.41 -8.59
C ARG A 896 15.08 24.10 -8.38
N PHE A 897 13.74 24.15 -8.37
CA PHE A 897 12.85 23.00 -8.23
C PHE A 897 12.21 22.56 -9.57
N ASP A 898 12.57 23.21 -10.67
CA ASP A 898 12.07 22.90 -12.03
C ASP A 898 12.82 21.70 -12.64
N ASP A 899 12.93 20.60 -11.90
CA ASP A 899 13.57 19.37 -12.35
C ASP A 899 12.83 18.78 -13.57
N ALA A 900 13.53 18.59 -14.69
CA ALA A 900 12.90 18.13 -15.93
C ALA A 900 12.21 16.76 -15.78
N GLY A 901 10.90 16.67 -16.10
CA GLY A 901 10.12 15.43 -16.01
C GLY A 901 9.66 15.03 -14.60
N TYR A 902 10.11 15.76 -13.58
CA TYR A 902 9.49 15.73 -12.26
C TYR A 902 8.11 16.40 -12.32
N ILE A 903 7.22 16.05 -11.39
CA ILE A 903 5.88 16.63 -11.29
C ILE A 903 5.62 17.15 -9.88
N TYR A 904 4.76 18.15 -9.77
CA TYR A 904 4.01 18.45 -8.55
C TYR A 904 2.52 18.57 -8.88
N ILE A 905 1.66 18.36 -7.88
CA ILE A 905 0.21 18.46 -8.04
C ILE A 905 -0.36 19.53 -7.10
N PRO A 906 -1.01 20.58 -7.66
CA PRO A 906 -1.63 21.62 -6.84
C PRO A 906 -2.79 21.03 -6.01
N PRO A 907 -2.85 21.25 -4.67
CA PRO A 907 -3.96 20.77 -3.85
C PRO A 907 -5.26 21.53 -4.17
N CYS A 908 -6.40 20.94 -3.83
CA CYS A 908 -7.65 21.68 -3.67
C CYS A 908 -7.83 22.14 -2.22
N LEU A 909 -8.30 23.38 -2.05
CA LEU A 909 -8.53 24.04 -0.78
C LEU A 909 -9.95 24.60 -0.72
N TRP A 910 -10.51 24.62 0.48
CA TRP A 910 -11.80 25.27 0.74
C TRP A 910 -11.77 26.08 2.03
N SER A 911 -12.68 27.06 2.11
CA SER A 911 -12.86 27.89 3.29
C SER A 911 -13.88 27.30 4.28
N LEU A 912 -13.80 27.74 5.53
CA LEU A 912 -14.90 27.56 6.47
C LEU A 912 -16.04 28.54 6.10
N PRO A 913 -17.30 28.23 6.42
CA PRO A 913 -18.40 29.18 6.25
C PRO A 913 -18.11 30.52 6.95
N GLY A 914 -18.28 31.64 6.25
CA GLY A 914 -17.96 32.98 6.76
C GLY A 914 -16.47 33.37 6.70
N GLU A 915 -15.62 32.50 6.16
CA GLU A 915 -14.18 32.75 5.95
C GLU A 915 -13.78 32.63 4.47
N GLU A 916 -14.70 32.93 3.54
CA GLU A 916 -14.54 32.88 2.07
C GLU A 916 -13.55 33.93 1.51
N LYS A 917 -12.61 34.37 2.33
CA LYS A 917 -11.55 35.31 1.95
C LYS A 917 -10.62 34.66 0.93
N GLU A 918 -9.88 35.50 0.20
CA GLU A 918 -8.82 35.05 -0.72
C GLU A 918 -9.32 34.10 -1.83
N GLY A 919 -10.61 34.17 -2.19
CA GLY A 919 -11.18 33.46 -3.33
C GLY A 919 -11.45 31.97 -3.14
N LEU A 920 -11.40 31.44 -1.91
CA LEU A 920 -11.75 30.04 -1.63
C LEU A 920 -13.26 29.83 -1.46
N GLN A 921 -13.80 28.85 -2.18
CA GLN A 921 -15.17 28.38 -2.00
C GLN A 921 -15.37 27.70 -0.63
N VAL A 922 -16.59 27.76 -0.10
CA VAL A 922 -16.95 27.10 1.16
C VAL A 922 -16.78 25.58 1.04
N GLY A 923 -16.23 24.97 2.08
CA GLY A 923 -15.98 23.52 2.14
C GLY A 923 -17.23 22.67 1.99
N ILE A 924 -17.07 21.51 1.38
CA ILE A 924 -18.15 20.63 0.96
C ILE A 924 -18.53 19.70 2.10
N LEU A 925 -19.83 19.57 2.39
CA LEU A 925 -20.33 18.62 3.38
C LEU A 925 -20.47 17.23 2.75
N LEU A 926 -19.70 16.28 3.27
CA LEU A 926 -19.76 14.89 2.86
C LEU A 926 -20.30 14.06 4.03
N PRO A 927 -21.49 13.44 3.91
CA PRO A 927 -22.06 12.64 4.99
C PRO A 927 -21.22 11.39 5.24
N ALA A 928 -21.37 10.81 6.44
CA ALA A 928 -20.77 9.52 6.74
C ALA A 928 -21.31 8.46 5.76
N GLY A 929 -20.43 7.60 5.24
CA GLY A 929 -20.80 6.64 4.19
C GLY A 929 -20.87 7.21 2.78
N ALA A 930 -20.58 8.50 2.53
CA ALA A 930 -20.60 9.07 1.18
C ALA A 930 -19.67 8.28 0.23
N GLU A 931 -20.20 7.85 -0.92
CA GLU A 931 -19.40 7.19 -1.96
C GLU A 931 -18.60 8.25 -2.73
N LEU A 932 -17.31 7.98 -2.89
CA LEU A 932 -16.36 8.80 -3.63
C LEU A 932 -15.70 7.96 -4.73
N LEU A 933 -15.43 8.61 -5.86
CA LEU A 933 -14.72 8.03 -6.99
C LEU A 933 -13.49 8.88 -7.31
N SER A 934 -12.31 8.26 -7.28
CA SER A 934 -11.10 8.82 -7.85
C SER A 934 -10.91 8.33 -9.28
N VAL A 935 -10.56 9.23 -10.19
CA VAL A 935 -10.12 8.93 -11.55
C VAL A 935 -8.74 9.52 -11.74
N LYS A 936 -7.75 8.69 -12.06
CA LYS A 936 -6.38 9.12 -12.38
C LYS A 936 -6.05 8.77 -13.81
N ARG A 937 -5.40 9.70 -14.51
CA ARG A 937 -4.96 9.52 -15.90
C ARG A 937 -3.45 9.53 -15.98
N ASN A 938 -2.90 8.53 -16.67
CA ASN A 938 -1.47 8.31 -16.81
C ASN A 938 -1.08 8.24 -18.28
N ARG A 939 0.01 8.91 -18.66
CA ARG A 939 0.63 8.71 -19.97
C ARG A 939 1.27 7.32 -20.01
N ASN A 940 0.86 6.49 -20.95
CA ASN A 940 1.42 5.13 -21.13
C ASN A 940 1.76 4.80 -22.60
N THR A 941 1.81 5.80 -23.48
CA THR A 941 2.04 5.63 -24.93
C THR A 941 3.22 4.72 -25.24
N TYR A 942 4.32 4.87 -24.52
CA TYR A 942 5.58 4.22 -24.85
C TYR A 942 6.07 3.25 -23.76
N PHE A 943 5.76 3.52 -22.50
CA PHE A 943 6.23 2.75 -21.35
C PHE A 943 5.04 2.43 -20.44
N GLY A 944 5.15 1.29 -19.75
CA GLY A 944 4.32 1.03 -18.59
C GLY A 944 5.01 1.46 -17.30
N HIS A 945 4.21 1.61 -16.26
CA HIS A 945 4.61 2.08 -14.94
C HIS A 945 4.01 1.19 -13.85
N TYR A 946 4.87 0.78 -12.93
CA TYR A 946 4.48 0.04 -11.74
C TYR A 946 4.02 1.01 -10.65
N GLY A 947 3.40 0.52 -9.59
CA GLY A 947 3.23 1.34 -8.39
C GLY A 947 2.17 2.44 -8.46
N GLU A 948 1.36 2.54 -9.51
CA GLU A 948 0.44 3.67 -9.66
C GLU A 948 -0.81 3.53 -8.78
N MET A 949 -1.40 4.64 -8.34
CA MET A 949 -2.65 4.62 -7.57
C MET A 949 -3.48 5.87 -7.80
N ALA A 950 -4.80 5.72 -7.68
CA ALA A 950 -5.79 6.81 -7.67
C ALA A 950 -6.16 7.14 -6.21
N SER A 951 -5.14 7.53 -5.42
CA SER A 951 -5.23 7.75 -3.96
C SER A 951 -5.42 9.23 -3.62
N TRP A 952 -6.13 9.49 -2.52
CA TRP A 952 -6.40 10.84 -2.02
C TRP A 952 -6.10 10.98 -0.54
N GLN A 953 -5.43 12.08 -0.24
CA GLN A 953 -5.12 12.57 1.08
C GLN A 953 -6.07 13.75 1.34
N MET A 954 -6.93 13.65 2.35
CA MET A 954 -7.94 14.69 2.60
C MET A 954 -7.86 15.16 4.05
N ARG A 955 -8.30 16.40 4.29
CA ARG A 955 -8.50 16.94 5.63
C ARG A 955 -9.80 17.72 5.73
N GLY A 956 -10.38 17.69 6.92
CA GLY A 956 -11.66 18.33 7.18
C GLY A 956 -11.99 18.42 8.66
N VAL A 957 -13.11 19.06 8.94
CA VAL A 957 -13.71 19.14 10.29
C VAL A 957 -14.99 18.32 10.32
N GLU A 958 -15.28 17.67 11.45
CA GLU A 958 -16.56 16.99 11.65
C GLU A 958 -17.68 18.03 11.87
N PHE A 959 -18.93 17.69 11.52
CA PHE A 959 -20.11 18.58 11.67
C PHE A 959 -21.28 17.91 12.39
#